data_AF-M5BLR7-F1
#
_entry.id   AF-M5BLR7-F1
#
_cell.length_a   1.000
_cell.length_b   1.000
_cell.length_c   1.000
_cell.angle_alpha   90.00
_cell.angle_beta   90.00
_cell.angle_gamma   90.00
#
_symmetry.space_group_name_H-M   'P 1'
#
loop_
_entity.id
_entity.type
_entity.pdbx_description
1 polymer ?
#
loop_
_entity_poly.entity_id
_entity_poly.type
_entity_poly.pdbx_seq_one_letter_code
_entity_poly.pdbx_strand_id
1 'polypeptide(L)'
;MIPVLSAIPAPSTSARLVIQVAAVTPTPTLELTPTLAPAARALASLGSDFTVLISSTAQEAADFAAISYSLSGHVIHVFDHAGATRETGKSTFPEVISSISTLAELPNFSHFTYTGSSDAEVALVLLNGPLAALARLLANYAPGLGVISVRALSPWSPEALRRALPESVKKVHVVEEVPNGSGAGPLFGDVLTSELSGVSVRGHRIPSKRSEVFHNSVNAFAEFVAEVTSVPSGLTQGAKYKSLAFLSTPASASLAHLPQVTAHTFLTQGGPIAARLLSSYDAFASSQGAVISRLVLTPSNDEHLSKAPVLSIASLEQQVDCLTIVDPTLLASHDTFDLVKNGAPVLVLASGGAPEVASRLPRAAIESINARNIRVYTFDVDKAAAEIGTRDSDSSLLQTALAHLVILRIYLGATATPAAVQTLSARIYGEVVAGVSNVTACDAAWAGLAGVEIPSLEPLAEDAAPPKKLTSFSFNALSLDDPAYDGRPTPVVPTLGSWAEAAKRLIFREAFSPAAPTLTEDAHVTDPALRPDLTEERFLVTCTVNKRLTPLTYDRNVFHLEFDTAGTGLKYAIGEALGVHGWNDETEVLEFCEWYGADPKSVITLPVPGYSSQTHSRTVFHALQQQIDLFGRPPKSFYGALADHAENRDEAMALRFIAAPEGSATFKKLSEGDTVTFADVLRQFPSARPSLSELATIIGDIKPRHYSIASAQSAVGDRVDLLVVTVDWVTPSGSPRYGQCTRYLAGLKAGQKVTVSIKPSVMKLPPDDMQPIIMAGLGTGAAPFRAFIQHRALLVSQGKPAGPLIYYFGSRHRSQEYLYGEELEAYIADGVITHAGLAFSRDTKKKVYIQHKMREDSEMLGKMLAGPDKGVFYLCGPTWPVPDVYAALIDSLVQFGGKTQEEAAQYLEDLKEEERYVLEVY
;
A
#
# COMPACT_ATOMS: atom_id res chain seq x y z
N MET A 1 -14.12 -13.63 7.46
CA MET A 1 -15.40 -13.93 6.78
C MET A 1 -16.22 -15.03 7.47
N ILE A 2 -15.66 -16.20 7.82
CA ILE A 2 -16.43 -17.36 8.33
C ILE A 2 -17.37 -17.05 9.53
N PRO A 3 -16.95 -16.32 10.59
CA PRO A 3 -17.84 -16.01 11.72
C PRO A 3 -19.03 -15.10 11.34
N VAL A 4 -18.89 -14.33 10.26
CA VAL A 4 -19.93 -13.40 9.79
C VAL A 4 -21.00 -14.15 9.01
N LEU A 5 -20.62 -15.11 8.16
CA LEU A 5 -21.57 -15.88 7.34
C LEU A 5 -22.48 -16.77 8.20
N SER A 6 -21.96 -17.32 9.30
CA SER A 6 -22.76 -18.12 10.25
C SER A 6 -23.75 -17.29 11.08
N ALA A 7 -23.61 -15.96 11.10
CA ALA A 7 -24.50 -15.05 11.82
C ALA A 7 -25.60 -14.45 10.93
N ILE A 8 -25.65 -14.83 9.65
CA ILE A 8 -26.65 -14.34 8.69
C ILE A 8 -28.01 -15.01 9.00
N PRO A 9 -29.11 -14.24 9.14
CA PRO A 9 -30.44 -14.79 9.32
C PRO A 9 -30.89 -15.60 8.10
N ALA A 10 -31.76 -16.59 8.28
CA ALA A 10 -32.33 -17.38 7.19
C ALA A 10 -32.98 -16.50 6.08
N PRO A 11 -32.94 -16.93 4.81
CA PRO A 11 -33.52 -16.18 3.70
C PRO A 11 -35.03 -15.95 3.86
N SER A 12 -35.50 -14.80 3.40
CA SER A 12 -36.92 -14.42 3.39
C SER A 12 -37.34 -13.89 2.03
N THR A 13 -38.65 -13.69 1.83
CA THR A 13 -39.20 -13.14 0.57
C THR A 13 -38.71 -11.71 0.28
N SER A 14 -38.28 -10.96 1.29
CA SER A 14 -37.79 -9.58 1.16
C SER A 14 -36.27 -9.44 1.28
N ALA A 15 -35.56 -10.47 1.74
CA ALA A 15 -34.12 -10.40 1.97
C ALA A 15 -33.45 -11.76 1.77
N ARG A 16 -32.46 -11.78 0.86
CA ARG A 16 -31.53 -12.90 0.64
C ARG A 16 -30.16 -12.37 0.26
N LEU A 17 -29.11 -13.16 0.50
CA LEU A 17 -27.75 -12.86 0.10
C LEU A 17 -27.35 -13.71 -1.12
N VAL A 18 -26.78 -13.06 -2.13
CA VAL A 18 -26.13 -13.71 -3.27
C VAL A 18 -24.68 -13.24 -3.29
N ILE A 19 -23.73 -14.17 -3.16
CA ILE A 19 -22.30 -13.91 -3.18
C ILE A 19 -21.69 -14.54 -4.43
N GLN A 20 -20.94 -13.73 -5.17
CA GLN A 20 -20.16 -14.15 -6.32
C GLN A 20 -18.69 -14.23 -5.91
N VAL A 21 -18.10 -15.43 -5.91
CA VAL A 21 -16.76 -15.70 -5.36
C VAL A 21 -15.82 -16.20 -6.45
N ALA A 22 -14.79 -15.41 -6.73
CA ALA A 22 -13.69 -15.81 -7.59
C ALA A 22 -12.78 -16.82 -6.85
N ALA A 23 -12.62 -18.02 -7.40
CA ALA A 23 -11.71 -19.05 -6.88
C ALA A 23 -10.30 -18.91 -7.48
N VAL A 24 -9.58 -17.87 -7.07
CA VAL A 24 -8.17 -17.68 -7.42
C VAL A 24 -7.38 -17.27 -6.17
N THR A 25 -6.16 -17.79 -6.03
CA THR A 25 -5.32 -17.51 -4.86
C THR A 25 -3.94 -17.06 -5.31
N PRO A 26 -3.38 -15.98 -4.76
CA PRO A 26 -1.99 -15.64 -4.98
C PRO A 26 -1.07 -16.64 -4.25
N THR A 27 0.01 -17.06 -4.90
CA THR A 27 1.13 -17.76 -4.27
C THR A 27 2.05 -16.76 -3.56
N PRO A 28 3.02 -17.22 -2.74
CA PRO A 28 4.04 -16.33 -2.18
C PRO A 28 4.88 -15.59 -3.23
N THR A 29 4.91 -16.08 -4.48
CA THR A 29 5.55 -15.42 -5.63
C THR A 29 4.61 -14.48 -6.39
N LEU A 30 3.41 -14.21 -5.85
CA LEU A 30 2.34 -13.39 -6.44
C LEU A 30 1.69 -14.00 -7.70
N GLU A 31 2.00 -15.24 -8.04
CA GLU A 31 1.36 -15.96 -9.13
C GLU A 31 -0.08 -16.32 -8.76
N LEU A 32 -1.01 -16.16 -9.69
CA LEU A 32 -2.42 -16.49 -9.46
C LEU A 32 -2.70 -17.95 -9.83
N THR A 33 -3.06 -18.75 -8.83
CA THR A 33 -3.43 -20.16 -9.02
C THR A 33 -4.94 -20.33 -8.91
N PRO A 34 -5.62 -20.93 -9.90
CA PRO A 34 -7.06 -21.16 -9.87
C PRO A 34 -7.39 -22.40 -9.04
N THR A 35 -7.49 -22.20 -7.72
CA THR A 35 -7.73 -23.28 -6.75
C THR A 35 -8.96 -23.00 -5.90
N LEU A 36 -9.73 -24.06 -5.62
CA LEU A 36 -10.85 -24.01 -4.67
C LEU A 36 -10.41 -24.12 -3.19
N ALA A 37 -9.12 -24.35 -2.94
CA ALA A 37 -8.58 -24.62 -1.61
C ALA A 37 -8.99 -23.59 -0.54
N PRO A 38 -8.87 -22.26 -0.74
CA PRO A 38 -9.22 -21.30 0.30
C PRO A 38 -10.71 -21.30 0.65
N ALA A 39 -11.57 -21.55 -0.35
CA ALA A 39 -13.02 -21.58 -0.17
C ALA A 39 -13.45 -22.83 0.61
N ALA A 40 -12.76 -23.96 0.43
CA ALA A 40 -13.15 -25.26 0.99
C ALA A 40 -13.43 -25.23 2.50
N ARG A 41 -12.62 -24.51 3.29
CA ARG A 41 -12.81 -24.39 4.74
C ARG A 41 -14.08 -23.61 5.10
N ALA A 42 -14.37 -22.55 4.37
CA ALA A 42 -15.58 -21.75 4.58
C ALA A 42 -16.81 -22.54 4.16
N LEU A 43 -16.77 -23.20 3.00
CA LEU A 43 -17.86 -24.01 2.47
C LEU A 43 -18.26 -25.14 3.44
N ALA A 44 -17.29 -25.79 4.08
CA ALA A 44 -17.54 -26.85 5.07
C ALA A 44 -18.24 -26.37 6.36
N SER A 45 -18.33 -25.06 6.59
CA SER A 45 -18.95 -24.47 7.78
C SER A 45 -20.31 -23.83 7.50
N LEU A 46 -20.80 -23.90 6.25
CA LEU A 46 -22.08 -23.31 5.87
C LEU A 46 -23.25 -24.20 6.31
N GLY A 47 -24.34 -23.57 6.74
CA GLY A 47 -25.60 -24.26 7.02
C GLY A 47 -26.40 -24.57 5.75
N SER A 48 -27.47 -25.35 5.88
CA SER A 48 -28.38 -25.74 4.79
C SER A 48 -29.12 -24.59 4.12
N ASP A 49 -29.07 -23.39 4.67
CA ASP A 49 -29.71 -22.19 4.15
C ASP A 49 -28.98 -21.59 2.92
N PHE A 50 -27.75 -22.06 2.65
CA PHE A 50 -26.95 -21.66 1.50
C PHE A 50 -26.97 -22.72 0.41
N THR A 51 -27.24 -22.29 -0.82
CA THR A 51 -26.96 -23.05 -2.04
C THR A 51 -25.60 -22.65 -2.59
N VAL A 52 -24.67 -23.59 -2.73
CA VAL A 52 -23.34 -23.30 -3.30
C VAL A 52 -23.24 -23.81 -4.72
N LEU A 53 -23.15 -22.92 -5.69
CA LEU A 53 -22.98 -23.22 -7.11
C LEU A 53 -21.50 -23.15 -7.50
N ILE A 54 -21.01 -24.07 -8.31
CA ILE A 54 -19.61 -24.12 -8.74
C ILE A 54 -19.54 -24.27 -10.26
N SER A 55 -18.99 -23.26 -10.93
CA SER A 55 -18.86 -23.23 -12.40
C SER A 55 -17.42 -23.41 -12.87
N SER A 56 -17.23 -24.23 -13.91
CA SER A 56 -15.91 -24.57 -14.47
C SER A 56 -15.70 -24.12 -15.91
N THR A 57 -16.74 -23.61 -16.58
CA THR A 57 -16.69 -23.14 -17.97
C THR A 57 -17.31 -21.76 -18.12
N ALA A 58 -16.98 -21.05 -19.20
CA ALA A 58 -17.49 -19.71 -19.48
C ALA A 58 -19.03 -19.67 -19.50
N GLN A 59 -19.65 -20.66 -20.16
CA GLN A 59 -21.11 -20.76 -20.22
C GLN A 59 -21.71 -21.07 -18.84
N GLU A 60 -21.13 -22.01 -18.09
CA GLU A 60 -21.61 -22.28 -16.72
C GLU A 60 -21.47 -21.06 -15.81
N ALA A 61 -20.43 -20.26 -15.94
CA ALA A 61 -20.27 -19.05 -15.14
C ALA A 61 -21.38 -18.04 -15.45
N ALA A 62 -21.73 -17.85 -16.73
CA ALA A 62 -22.85 -16.99 -17.13
C ALA A 62 -24.20 -17.54 -16.65
N ASP A 63 -24.45 -18.84 -16.88
CA ASP A 63 -25.71 -19.49 -16.51
C ASP A 63 -25.90 -19.48 -14.98
N PHE A 64 -24.86 -19.84 -14.21
CA PHE A 64 -24.96 -19.93 -12.75
C PHE A 64 -25.03 -18.55 -12.10
N ALA A 65 -24.42 -17.53 -12.69
CA ALA A 65 -24.63 -16.16 -12.26
C ALA A 65 -26.12 -15.77 -12.40
N ALA A 66 -26.75 -16.06 -13.54
CA ALA A 66 -28.18 -15.79 -13.77
C ALA A 66 -29.09 -16.62 -12.83
N ILE A 67 -28.80 -17.91 -12.66
CA ILE A 67 -29.55 -18.81 -11.75
C ILE A 67 -29.44 -18.33 -10.30
N SER A 68 -28.27 -17.82 -9.88
CA SER A 68 -28.05 -17.32 -8.50
C SER A 68 -29.05 -16.24 -8.11
N TYR A 69 -29.44 -15.38 -9.05
CA TYR A 69 -30.44 -14.33 -8.82
C TYR A 69 -31.89 -14.83 -9.01
N SER A 70 -32.10 -16.06 -9.46
CA SER A 70 -33.44 -16.63 -9.64
C SER A 70 -33.87 -17.49 -8.45
N LEU A 71 -32.93 -17.99 -7.63
CA LEU A 71 -33.18 -18.87 -6.48
C LEU A 71 -33.66 -18.13 -5.22
N SER A 72 -34.71 -18.59 -4.55
CA SER A 72 -35.26 -17.92 -3.35
C SER A 72 -34.36 -17.95 -2.10
N GLY A 73 -33.38 -18.86 -2.02
CA GLY A 73 -32.48 -19.01 -0.86
C GLY A 73 -31.25 -18.09 -0.87
N HIS A 74 -30.35 -18.24 0.11
CA HIS A 74 -29.02 -17.65 0.02
C HIS A 74 -28.17 -18.43 -0.99
N VAL A 75 -27.37 -17.74 -1.79
CA VAL A 75 -26.56 -18.37 -2.83
C VAL A 75 -25.11 -17.92 -2.74
N ILE A 76 -24.19 -18.86 -2.85
CA ILE A 76 -22.77 -18.60 -3.08
C ILE A 76 -22.41 -19.25 -4.40
N HIS A 77 -22.08 -18.44 -5.40
CA HIS A 77 -21.58 -18.94 -6.67
C HIS A 77 -20.07 -18.77 -6.71
N VAL A 78 -19.37 -19.90 -6.72
CA VAL A 78 -17.92 -20.01 -6.84
C VAL A 78 -17.57 -20.25 -8.30
N PHE A 79 -16.71 -19.42 -8.89
CA PHE A 79 -16.32 -19.53 -10.29
C PHE A 79 -14.81 -19.42 -10.50
N ASP A 80 -14.31 -20.07 -11.54
CA ASP A 80 -12.93 -19.94 -11.99
C ASP A 80 -12.70 -18.54 -12.61
N HIS A 81 -11.89 -17.74 -11.92
CA HIS A 81 -11.50 -16.42 -12.39
C HIS A 81 -10.31 -16.44 -13.36
N ALA A 82 -9.45 -17.45 -13.31
CA ALA A 82 -8.21 -17.44 -14.11
C ALA A 82 -8.42 -17.91 -15.55
N GLY A 83 -9.32 -18.86 -15.76
CA GLY A 83 -9.64 -19.41 -17.07
C GLY A 83 -11.02 -18.97 -17.57
N ALA A 84 -12.05 -19.70 -17.14
CA ALA A 84 -13.37 -19.71 -17.74
C ALA A 84 -14.05 -18.34 -17.89
N THR A 85 -13.86 -17.41 -16.95
CA THR A 85 -14.55 -16.09 -16.98
C THR A 85 -13.84 -15.01 -17.78
N ARG A 86 -12.57 -15.23 -18.16
CA ARG A 86 -11.78 -14.31 -19.00
C ARG A 86 -11.65 -14.76 -20.44
N GLU A 87 -12.17 -15.94 -20.69
CA GLU A 87 -12.25 -16.58 -21.97
C GLU A 87 -13.17 -15.79 -22.91
N THR A 88 -12.65 -15.41 -24.07
CA THR A 88 -13.46 -14.93 -25.19
C THR A 88 -13.76 -16.11 -26.12
N GLY A 89 -15.03 -16.45 -26.26
CA GLY A 89 -15.50 -17.54 -27.11
C GLY A 89 -16.97 -17.36 -27.50
N LYS A 90 -17.51 -18.31 -28.28
CA LYS A 90 -18.94 -18.32 -28.59
C LYS A 90 -19.72 -18.73 -27.35
N SER A 91 -20.44 -17.78 -26.74
CA SER A 91 -21.35 -18.02 -25.62
C SER A 91 -22.79 -17.71 -26.04
N THR A 92 -23.74 -18.43 -25.47
CA THR A 92 -25.17 -18.13 -25.58
C THR A 92 -25.58 -17.27 -24.40
N PHE A 93 -26.50 -16.33 -24.65
CA PHE A 93 -27.14 -15.63 -23.53
C PHE A 93 -27.86 -16.65 -22.64
N PRO A 94 -27.74 -16.53 -21.31
CA PRO A 94 -28.51 -17.37 -20.42
C PRO A 94 -29.99 -17.13 -20.66
N GLU A 95 -30.79 -18.21 -20.62
CA GLU A 95 -32.24 -18.08 -20.73
C GLU A 95 -32.78 -17.22 -19.59
N VAL A 96 -33.85 -16.46 -19.84
CA VAL A 96 -34.52 -15.68 -18.80
C VAL A 96 -35.29 -16.66 -17.92
N ILE A 97 -34.75 -16.92 -16.73
CA ILE A 97 -35.35 -17.83 -15.75
C ILE A 97 -36.22 -17.00 -14.79
N SER A 98 -37.48 -17.39 -14.63
CA SER A 98 -38.37 -16.83 -13.60
C SER A 98 -37.92 -17.23 -12.19
N SER A 99 -38.45 -16.59 -11.14
CA SER A 99 -38.13 -16.99 -9.76
C SER A 99 -38.40 -18.49 -9.55
N ILE A 100 -37.38 -19.22 -9.08
CA ILE A 100 -37.41 -20.66 -8.79
C ILE A 100 -37.11 -20.90 -7.31
N SER A 101 -37.69 -21.94 -6.71
CA SER A 101 -37.46 -22.23 -5.29
C SER A 101 -36.27 -23.15 -5.08
N THR A 102 -36.08 -24.12 -5.97
CA THR A 102 -34.98 -25.08 -5.91
C THR A 102 -34.36 -25.31 -7.29
N LEU A 103 -33.09 -25.75 -7.31
CA LEU A 103 -32.38 -26.11 -8.54
C LEU A 103 -33.02 -27.29 -9.30
N ALA A 104 -33.84 -28.11 -8.63
CA ALA A 104 -34.51 -29.26 -9.24
C ALA A 104 -35.63 -28.87 -10.22
N GLU A 105 -36.09 -27.61 -10.19
CA GLU A 105 -37.13 -27.10 -11.10
C GLU A 105 -36.58 -26.83 -12.53
N LEU A 106 -35.26 -26.79 -12.71
CA LEU A 106 -34.63 -26.51 -13.99
C LEU A 106 -34.44 -27.81 -14.80
N PRO A 107 -35.05 -27.92 -16.01
CA PRO A 107 -35.06 -29.18 -16.77
C PRO A 107 -33.67 -29.64 -17.24
N ASN A 108 -32.72 -28.71 -17.38
CA ASN A 108 -31.35 -28.98 -17.84
C ASN A 108 -30.31 -28.87 -16.72
N PHE A 109 -30.73 -28.84 -15.45
CA PHE A 109 -29.83 -28.70 -14.31
C PHE A 109 -29.70 -30.01 -13.52
N SER A 110 -28.45 -30.40 -13.24
CA SER A 110 -28.11 -31.51 -12.37
C SER A 110 -27.01 -31.08 -11.39
N HIS A 111 -27.07 -31.60 -10.15
CA HIS A 111 -26.03 -31.41 -9.14
C HIS A 111 -24.66 -31.97 -9.60
N PHE A 112 -24.70 -32.98 -10.48
CA PHE A 112 -23.55 -33.72 -10.95
C PHE A 112 -23.50 -33.78 -12.47
N THR A 113 -22.29 -33.72 -13.03
CA THR A 113 -22.03 -34.08 -14.42
C THR A 113 -21.08 -35.26 -14.46
N TYR A 114 -21.49 -36.33 -15.14
CA TYR A 114 -20.67 -37.50 -15.39
C TYR A 114 -19.91 -37.37 -16.72
N THR A 115 -18.65 -37.80 -16.75
CA THR A 115 -17.83 -37.91 -17.96
C THR A 115 -17.00 -39.18 -17.89
N GLY A 116 -16.99 -39.97 -18.96
CA GLY A 116 -16.31 -41.27 -19.02
C GLY A 116 -17.19 -42.34 -19.66
N SER A 117 -16.66 -43.56 -19.74
CA SER A 117 -17.37 -44.70 -20.33
C SER A 117 -18.43 -45.26 -19.39
N SER A 118 -19.59 -45.66 -19.93
CA SER A 118 -20.69 -46.23 -19.14
C SER A 118 -20.34 -47.55 -18.41
N ASP A 119 -19.24 -48.20 -18.75
CA ASP A 119 -18.71 -49.41 -18.12
C ASP A 119 -17.54 -49.16 -17.14
N ALA A 120 -17.28 -47.89 -16.79
CA ALA A 120 -16.19 -47.54 -15.87
C ALA A 120 -16.33 -48.26 -14.50
N GLU A 121 -15.24 -48.86 -14.02
CA GLU A 121 -15.21 -49.53 -12.71
C GLU A 121 -14.75 -48.59 -11.58
N VAL A 122 -14.07 -47.49 -11.93
CA VAL A 122 -13.52 -46.50 -11.00
C VAL A 122 -14.04 -45.11 -11.36
N ALA A 123 -14.49 -44.34 -10.37
CA ALA A 123 -14.93 -42.96 -10.56
C ALA A 123 -14.14 -41.99 -9.66
N LEU A 124 -13.72 -40.84 -10.21
CA LEU A 124 -13.28 -39.69 -9.41
C LEU A 124 -14.45 -38.75 -9.16
N VAL A 125 -14.51 -38.16 -7.95
CA VAL A 125 -15.49 -37.14 -7.60
C VAL A 125 -14.74 -35.89 -7.18
N LEU A 126 -15.00 -34.76 -7.86
CA LEU A 126 -14.36 -33.47 -7.62
C LEU A 126 -15.40 -32.35 -7.64
N LEU A 127 -15.14 -31.26 -6.90
CA LEU A 127 -15.87 -30.00 -7.09
C LEU A 127 -15.67 -29.48 -8.51
N ASN A 128 -16.70 -28.90 -9.13
CA ASN A 128 -16.69 -28.45 -10.53
C ASN A 128 -15.81 -27.21 -10.77
N GLY A 129 -14.49 -27.38 -10.61
CA GLY A 129 -13.47 -26.38 -10.84
C GLY A 129 -12.41 -26.80 -11.86
N PRO A 130 -11.27 -26.11 -11.91
CA PRO A 130 -10.21 -26.33 -12.88
C PRO A 130 -9.63 -27.76 -12.90
N LEU A 131 -9.41 -28.39 -11.74
CA LEU A 131 -8.96 -29.79 -11.69
C LEU A 131 -10.03 -30.79 -12.16
N ALA A 132 -11.31 -30.49 -11.94
CA ALA A 132 -12.40 -31.31 -12.47
C ALA A 132 -12.49 -31.19 -14.01
N ALA A 133 -12.27 -29.99 -14.55
CA ALA A 133 -12.19 -29.80 -16.00
C ALA A 133 -11.04 -30.61 -16.62
N LEU A 134 -9.87 -30.62 -15.97
CA LEU A 134 -8.76 -31.49 -16.36
C LEU A 134 -9.13 -32.97 -16.25
N ALA A 135 -9.71 -33.42 -15.13
CA ALA A 135 -10.09 -34.82 -14.95
C ALA A 135 -11.10 -35.29 -16.01
N ARG A 136 -12.09 -34.47 -16.37
CA ARG A 136 -13.04 -34.76 -17.45
C ARG A 136 -12.35 -34.93 -18.80
N LEU A 137 -11.39 -34.05 -19.11
CA LEU A 137 -10.59 -34.17 -20.31
C LEU A 137 -9.83 -35.49 -20.32
N LEU A 138 -9.29 -35.92 -19.16
CA LEU A 138 -8.60 -37.19 -19.06
C LEU A 138 -9.52 -38.41 -19.22
N ALA A 139 -10.71 -38.37 -18.64
CA ALA A 139 -11.68 -39.47 -18.73
C ALA A 139 -12.08 -39.81 -20.17
N ASN A 140 -12.06 -38.85 -21.09
CA ASN A 140 -12.38 -39.08 -22.50
C ASN A 140 -11.36 -39.98 -23.22
N TYR A 141 -10.13 -40.09 -22.70
CA TYR A 141 -9.06 -40.88 -23.34
C TYR A 141 -8.56 -42.04 -22.45
N ALA A 142 -9.15 -42.23 -21.26
CA ALA A 142 -8.78 -43.28 -20.32
C ALA A 142 -9.95 -44.27 -20.11
N PRO A 143 -10.05 -45.35 -20.91
CA PRO A 143 -11.11 -46.33 -20.73
C PRO A 143 -11.04 -46.96 -19.32
N GLY A 144 -12.19 -47.02 -18.64
CA GLY A 144 -12.27 -47.48 -17.25
C GLY A 144 -12.31 -46.36 -16.19
N LEU A 145 -12.09 -45.10 -16.58
CA LEU A 145 -12.16 -43.92 -15.70
C LEU A 145 -13.50 -43.18 -15.89
N GLY A 146 -14.27 -43.05 -14.81
CA GLY A 146 -15.39 -42.13 -14.71
C GLY A 146 -15.01 -40.88 -13.91
N VAL A 147 -15.60 -39.73 -14.21
CA VAL A 147 -15.44 -38.48 -13.47
C VAL A 147 -16.80 -37.87 -13.20
N ILE A 148 -17.07 -37.57 -11.93
CA ILE A 148 -18.21 -36.79 -11.46
C ILE A 148 -17.71 -35.40 -11.08
N SER A 149 -18.22 -34.39 -11.77
CA SER A 149 -18.05 -32.98 -11.39
C SER A 149 -19.26 -32.50 -10.60
N VAL A 150 -19.03 -32.02 -9.37
CA VAL A 150 -20.08 -31.51 -8.47
C VAL A 150 -20.33 -30.03 -8.74
N ARG A 151 -21.45 -29.73 -9.40
CA ARG A 151 -21.87 -28.39 -9.87
C ARG A 151 -22.61 -27.60 -8.79
N ALA A 152 -23.26 -28.28 -7.86
CA ALA A 152 -23.88 -27.69 -6.69
C ALA A 152 -23.48 -28.49 -5.45
N LEU A 153 -22.94 -27.82 -4.43
CA LEU A 153 -22.60 -28.44 -3.16
C LEU A 153 -23.88 -28.76 -2.36
N SER A 154 -23.77 -29.69 -1.41
CA SER A 154 -24.83 -30.06 -0.46
C SER A 154 -25.62 -28.84 0.07
N PRO A 155 -26.96 -28.95 0.25
CA PRO A 155 -27.72 -30.21 0.28
C PRO A 155 -28.13 -30.77 -1.10
N TRP A 156 -27.78 -32.03 -1.35
CA TRP A 156 -28.37 -32.88 -2.41
C TRP A 156 -28.95 -34.17 -1.81
N SER A 157 -29.88 -34.83 -2.50
CA SER A 157 -30.40 -36.12 -2.02
C SER A 157 -29.35 -37.22 -2.15
N PRO A 158 -29.18 -38.13 -1.18
CA PRO A 158 -28.23 -39.26 -1.27
C PRO A 158 -28.33 -40.06 -2.58
N GLU A 159 -29.55 -40.22 -3.12
CA GLU A 159 -29.81 -40.94 -4.36
C GLU A 159 -29.37 -40.17 -5.61
N ALA A 160 -29.17 -38.85 -5.53
CA ALA A 160 -28.78 -38.04 -6.67
C ALA A 160 -27.36 -38.38 -7.16
N LEU A 161 -26.42 -38.63 -6.24
CA LEU A 161 -25.07 -39.06 -6.60
C LEU A 161 -25.08 -40.48 -7.16
N ARG A 162 -25.86 -41.37 -6.53
CA ARG A 162 -26.03 -42.76 -7.00
C ARG A 162 -26.56 -42.81 -8.44
N ARG A 163 -27.55 -41.98 -8.77
CA ARG A 163 -28.12 -41.88 -10.14
C ARG A 163 -27.13 -41.32 -11.16
N ALA A 164 -26.16 -40.52 -10.73
CA ALA A 164 -25.15 -39.93 -11.62
C ALA A 164 -24.00 -40.91 -11.94
N LEU A 165 -23.81 -41.95 -11.13
CA LEU A 165 -22.76 -42.96 -11.32
C LEU A 165 -23.28 -44.16 -12.12
N PRO A 166 -22.50 -44.72 -13.06
CA PRO A 166 -22.81 -46.00 -13.68
C PRO A 166 -22.85 -47.15 -12.66
N GLU A 167 -23.71 -48.15 -12.91
CA GLU A 167 -23.84 -49.33 -12.03
C GLU A 167 -22.56 -50.19 -11.98
N SER A 168 -21.67 -50.06 -12.97
CA SER A 168 -20.38 -50.76 -13.04
C SER A 168 -19.34 -50.25 -12.03
N VAL A 169 -19.55 -49.06 -11.44
CA VAL A 169 -18.57 -48.43 -10.55
C VAL A 169 -18.48 -49.18 -9.21
N LYS A 170 -17.28 -49.66 -8.89
CA LYS A 170 -16.96 -50.38 -7.64
C LYS A 170 -16.10 -49.55 -6.69
N LYS A 171 -15.38 -48.55 -7.20
CA LYS A 171 -14.46 -47.70 -6.43
C LYS A 171 -14.69 -46.22 -6.74
N VAL A 172 -14.78 -45.41 -5.70
CA VAL A 172 -14.94 -43.96 -5.78
C VAL A 172 -13.77 -43.27 -5.06
N HIS A 173 -13.10 -42.38 -5.79
CA HIS A 173 -11.99 -41.58 -5.30
C HIS A 173 -12.43 -40.12 -5.23
N VAL A 174 -12.65 -39.59 -4.03
CA VAL A 174 -12.98 -38.19 -3.83
C VAL A 174 -11.69 -37.39 -3.78
N VAL A 175 -11.55 -36.40 -4.65
CA VAL A 175 -10.36 -35.55 -4.72
C VAL A 175 -10.76 -34.13 -4.35
N GLU A 176 -10.13 -33.59 -3.31
CA GLU A 176 -10.43 -32.26 -2.78
C GLU A 176 -9.18 -31.39 -2.67
N GLU A 177 -9.32 -30.15 -3.11
CA GLU A 177 -8.33 -29.10 -2.89
C GLU A 177 -8.46 -28.54 -1.47
N VAL A 178 -7.36 -28.49 -0.73
CA VAL A 178 -7.32 -28.02 0.67
C VAL A 178 -6.22 -26.97 0.85
N PRO A 179 -6.39 -25.99 1.76
CA PRO A 179 -5.35 -24.98 2.00
C PRO A 179 -4.02 -25.58 2.49
N ASN A 180 -4.10 -26.67 3.27
CA ASN A 180 -2.95 -27.38 3.83
C ASN A 180 -3.27 -28.87 4.03
N GLY A 181 -2.23 -29.68 4.28
CA GLY A 181 -2.41 -31.13 4.45
C GLY A 181 -3.22 -31.56 5.68
N SER A 182 -3.48 -30.66 6.63
CA SER A 182 -4.18 -30.95 7.89
C SER A 182 -5.70 -30.72 7.87
N GLY A 183 -6.24 -30.03 6.87
CA GLY A 183 -7.68 -29.75 6.74
C GLY A 183 -8.47 -30.86 6.02
N ALA A 184 -9.80 -30.87 6.21
CA ALA A 184 -10.75 -31.64 5.40
C ALA A 184 -11.66 -30.69 4.62
N GLY A 185 -12.01 -31.05 3.38
CA GLY A 185 -13.01 -30.33 2.59
C GLY A 185 -14.43 -30.88 2.82
N PRO A 186 -15.47 -30.21 2.29
CA PRO A 186 -16.87 -30.60 2.47
C PRO A 186 -17.28 -31.86 1.69
N LEU A 187 -16.66 -32.11 0.54
CA LEU A 187 -17.11 -33.09 -0.45
C LEU A 187 -16.94 -34.53 0.03
N PHE A 188 -15.84 -34.87 0.71
CA PHE A 188 -15.62 -36.25 1.16
C PHE A 188 -16.69 -36.70 2.15
N GLY A 189 -17.12 -35.82 3.06
CA GLY A 189 -18.22 -36.08 3.99
C GLY A 189 -19.53 -36.30 3.26
N ASP A 190 -19.88 -35.42 2.31
CA ASP A 190 -21.12 -35.50 1.55
C ASP A 190 -21.22 -36.74 0.65
N VAL A 191 -20.09 -37.20 0.09
CA VAL A 191 -20.06 -38.45 -0.70
C VAL A 191 -20.25 -39.67 0.21
N LEU A 192 -19.68 -39.67 1.41
CA LEU A 192 -19.79 -40.78 2.35
C LEU A 192 -21.24 -40.99 2.83
N THR A 193 -22.02 -39.91 2.93
CA THR A 193 -23.43 -39.96 3.35
C THR A 193 -24.40 -40.34 2.23
N SER A 194 -23.93 -40.48 0.98
CA SER A 194 -24.78 -40.73 -0.20
C SER A 194 -25.19 -42.21 -0.43
N GLU A 195 -25.12 -43.07 0.60
CA GLU A 195 -25.58 -44.49 0.60
C GLU A 195 -25.15 -45.36 -0.61
N LEU A 196 -23.88 -45.24 -1.03
CA LEU A 196 -23.31 -46.03 -2.14
C LEU A 196 -23.05 -47.50 -1.73
N SER A 197 -24.09 -48.33 -1.79
CA SER A 197 -24.02 -49.76 -1.42
C SER A 197 -23.01 -50.53 -2.29
N GLY A 198 -22.06 -51.22 -1.67
CA GLY A 198 -21.08 -52.08 -2.36
C GLY A 198 -19.92 -51.35 -3.04
N VAL A 199 -19.81 -50.03 -2.87
CA VAL A 199 -18.77 -49.18 -3.47
C VAL A 199 -17.73 -48.78 -2.42
N SER A 200 -16.44 -48.93 -2.71
CA SER A 200 -15.37 -48.47 -1.83
C SER A 200 -15.08 -46.99 -2.07
N VAL A 201 -15.21 -46.14 -1.04
CA VAL A 201 -14.93 -44.69 -1.12
C VAL A 201 -13.59 -44.37 -0.46
N ARG A 202 -12.72 -43.61 -1.15
CA ARG A 202 -11.43 -43.13 -0.63
C ARG A 202 -11.26 -41.63 -0.88
N GLY A 203 -10.77 -40.89 0.10
CA GLY A 203 -10.52 -39.45 -0.01
C GLY A 203 -9.06 -39.12 -0.26
N HIS A 204 -8.79 -38.15 -1.13
CA HIS A 204 -7.46 -37.68 -1.52
C HIS A 204 -7.41 -36.15 -1.42
N ARG A 205 -6.40 -35.63 -0.74
CA ARG A 205 -6.26 -34.20 -0.47
C ARG A 205 -5.14 -33.61 -1.33
N ILE A 206 -5.41 -32.48 -1.97
CA ILE A 206 -4.47 -31.73 -2.79
C ILE A 206 -4.21 -30.37 -2.13
N PRO A 207 -3.05 -30.17 -1.49
CA PRO A 207 -2.64 -28.84 -1.01
C PRO A 207 -2.47 -27.85 -2.16
N SER A 208 -2.66 -26.54 -1.92
CA SER A 208 -2.55 -25.50 -2.97
C SER A 208 -1.27 -25.58 -3.81
N LYS A 209 -0.11 -25.83 -3.18
CA LYS A 209 1.18 -25.98 -3.89
C LYS A 209 1.18 -27.16 -4.88
N ARG A 210 0.49 -28.25 -4.55
CA ARG A 210 0.36 -29.41 -5.45
C ARG A 210 -0.67 -29.13 -6.55
N SER A 211 -1.71 -28.36 -6.25
CA SER A 211 -2.70 -27.90 -7.24
C SER A 211 -2.03 -27.04 -8.33
N GLU A 212 -1.14 -26.13 -7.94
CA GLU A 212 -0.33 -25.33 -8.87
C GLU A 212 0.48 -26.21 -9.85
N VAL A 213 1.17 -27.23 -9.34
CA VAL A 213 1.91 -28.18 -10.19
C VAL A 213 0.98 -28.90 -11.17
N PHE A 214 -0.21 -29.29 -10.73
CA PHE A 214 -1.21 -29.96 -11.57
C PHE A 214 -1.81 -29.05 -12.65
N HIS A 215 -1.99 -27.76 -12.35
CA HIS A 215 -2.41 -26.78 -13.36
C HIS A 215 -1.34 -26.52 -14.40
N ASN A 216 -0.07 -26.53 -14.00
CA ASN A 216 1.05 -26.30 -14.90
C ASN A 216 1.42 -27.57 -15.70
N SER A 217 1.11 -28.77 -15.21
CA SER A 217 1.46 -30.03 -15.88
C SER A 217 0.32 -31.03 -15.85
N VAL A 218 -0.31 -31.25 -17.01
CA VAL A 218 -1.32 -32.31 -17.19
C VAL A 218 -0.72 -33.68 -16.91
N ASN A 219 0.53 -33.91 -17.30
CA ASN A 219 1.22 -35.18 -17.05
C ASN A 219 1.33 -35.45 -15.54
N ALA A 220 1.71 -34.45 -14.75
CA ALA A 220 1.80 -34.59 -13.29
C ALA A 220 0.43 -34.91 -12.67
N PHE A 221 -0.65 -34.31 -13.18
CA PHE A 221 -2.01 -34.63 -12.73
C PHE A 221 -2.46 -36.02 -13.19
N ALA A 222 -2.16 -36.41 -14.43
CA ALA A 222 -2.48 -37.72 -14.97
C ALA A 222 -1.75 -38.85 -14.23
N GLU A 223 -0.48 -38.65 -13.86
CA GLU A 223 0.29 -39.56 -13.01
C GLU A 223 -0.37 -39.72 -11.64
N PHE A 224 -0.80 -38.62 -11.02
CA PHE A 224 -1.56 -38.68 -9.77
C PHE A 224 -2.87 -39.46 -9.93
N VAL A 225 -3.64 -39.21 -11.00
CA VAL A 225 -4.89 -39.94 -11.27
C VAL A 225 -4.62 -41.44 -11.45
N ALA A 226 -3.57 -41.81 -12.19
CA ALA A 226 -3.18 -43.21 -12.38
C ALA A 226 -2.73 -43.86 -11.07
N GLU A 227 -1.97 -43.14 -10.23
CA GLU A 227 -1.56 -43.60 -8.90
C GLU A 227 -2.76 -43.91 -8.01
N VAL A 228 -3.76 -43.01 -7.96
CA VAL A 228 -4.90 -43.19 -7.06
C VAL A 228 -5.91 -44.20 -7.60
N THR A 229 -6.13 -44.29 -8.91
CA THR A 229 -7.17 -45.13 -9.51
C THR A 229 -6.69 -46.48 -10.02
N SER A 230 -5.38 -46.63 -10.22
CA SER A 230 -4.77 -47.77 -10.93
C SER A 230 -5.24 -47.93 -12.39
N VAL A 231 -5.88 -46.90 -12.96
CA VAL A 231 -6.19 -46.83 -14.40
C VAL A 231 -4.92 -46.32 -15.12
N PRO A 232 -4.43 -47.01 -16.17
CA PRO A 232 -3.21 -46.60 -16.87
C PRO A 232 -3.28 -45.16 -17.39
N SER A 233 -2.19 -44.39 -17.19
CA SER A 233 -2.02 -43.09 -17.80
C SER A 233 -1.71 -43.24 -19.30
N GLY A 234 -2.60 -42.73 -20.15
CA GLY A 234 -2.45 -42.77 -21.62
C GLY A 234 -2.87 -41.47 -22.27
N LEU A 235 -2.45 -40.33 -21.71
CA LEU A 235 -3.20 -39.08 -21.82
C LEU A 235 -2.43 -37.99 -22.54
N THR A 236 -2.74 -37.84 -23.83
CA THR A 236 -2.58 -36.66 -24.73
C THR A 236 -2.54 -37.09 -26.20
N GLN A 237 -2.18 -38.36 -26.49
CA GLN A 237 -2.09 -38.87 -27.87
C GLN A 237 -3.47 -39.02 -28.51
N GLY A 238 -3.94 -37.96 -29.16
CA GLY A 238 -5.17 -38.00 -29.95
C GLY A 238 -5.93 -36.68 -30.01
N ALA A 239 -5.69 -35.75 -29.08
CA ALA A 239 -6.31 -34.43 -29.10
C ALA A 239 -5.79 -33.62 -30.28
N LYS A 240 -6.66 -33.32 -31.26
CA LYS A 240 -6.31 -32.52 -32.43
C LYS A 240 -6.74 -31.07 -32.21
N TYR A 241 -5.82 -30.23 -31.79
CA TYR A 241 -6.03 -28.78 -31.69
C TYR A 241 -4.84 -28.02 -32.29
N LYS A 242 -5.03 -26.74 -32.58
CA LYS A 242 -3.95 -25.81 -32.88
C LYS A 242 -3.95 -24.68 -31.86
N SER A 243 -2.79 -24.28 -31.36
CA SER A 243 -2.63 -23.15 -30.46
C SER A 243 -1.78 -22.04 -31.07
N LEU A 244 -2.26 -20.80 -30.97
CA LEU A 244 -1.53 -19.61 -31.35
C LEU A 244 -1.33 -18.75 -30.10
N ALA A 245 -0.16 -18.16 -29.92
CA ALA A 245 0.08 -17.18 -28.86
C ALA A 245 0.49 -15.81 -29.42
N PHE A 246 0.12 -14.76 -28.68
CA PHE A 246 0.50 -13.38 -28.95
C PHE A 246 1.14 -12.79 -27.70
N LEU A 247 2.36 -12.29 -27.81
CA LEU A 247 3.08 -11.62 -26.73
C LEU A 247 3.14 -10.12 -27.01
N SER A 248 2.68 -9.31 -26.07
CA SER A 248 2.61 -7.85 -26.20
C SER A 248 2.87 -7.14 -24.87
N THR A 249 3.01 -5.82 -24.92
CA THR A 249 3.04 -4.94 -23.72
C THR A 249 1.89 -3.93 -23.81
N PRO A 250 1.51 -3.28 -22.69
CA PRO A 250 0.56 -2.17 -22.73
C PRO A 250 0.99 -1.01 -23.64
N ALA A 251 2.30 -0.88 -23.95
CA ALA A 251 2.81 0.13 -24.87
C ALA A 251 2.51 -0.19 -26.35
N SER A 252 2.17 -1.44 -26.69
CA SER A 252 1.80 -1.85 -28.05
C SER A 252 0.36 -1.49 -28.45
N ALA A 253 -0.15 -0.33 -27.99
CA ALA A 253 -1.56 0.03 -28.05
C ALA A 253 -2.17 -0.02 -29.48
N SER A 254 -1.38 0.31 -30.52
CA SER A 254 -1.81 0.30 -31.92
C SER A 254 -2.16 -1.10 -32.47
N LEU A 255 -1.65 -2.16 -31.82
CA LEU A 255 -1.86 -3.56 -32.20
C LEU A 255 -2.51 -4.38 -31.08
N ALA A 256 -3.03 -3.72 -30.03
CA ALA A 256 -3.60 -4.38 -28.86
C ALA A 256 -4.81 -5.30 -29.17
N HIS A 257 -5.49 -5.04 -30.29
CA HIS A 257 -6.66 -5.81 -30.74
C HIS A 257 -6.33 -6.99 -31.66
N LEU A 258 -5.05 -7.19 -32.00
CA LEU A 258 -4.63 -8.21 -32.96
C LEU A 258 -5.05 -9.65 -32.56
N PRO A 259 -4.93 -10.08 -31.29
CA PRO A 259 -5.42 -11.40 -30.87
C PRO A 259 -6.93 -11.56 -31.04
N GLN A 260 -7.71 -10.52 -30.72
CA GLN A 260 -9.17 -10.53 -30.78
C GLN A 260 -9.66 -10.55 -32.23
N VAL A 261 -9.04 -9.76 -33.11
CA VAL A 261 -9.33 -9.77 -34.55
C VAL A 261 -9.03 -11.16 -35.12
N THR A 262 -7.90 -11.77 -34.73
CA THR A 262 -7.56 -13.13 -35.17
C THR A 262 -8.56 -14.16 -34.67
N ALA A 263 -8.98 -14.09 -33.41
CA ALA A 263 -10.00 -14.98 -32.85
C ALA A 263 -11.36 -14.80 -33.55
N HIS A 264 -11.74 -13.55 -33.85
CA HIS A 264 -13.01 -13.20 -34.49
C HIS A 264 -13.18 -13.85 -35.86
N THR A 265 -12.08 -13.99 -36.62
CA THR A 265 -12.05 -14.71 -37.91
C THR A 265 -12.66 -16.10 -37.84
N PHE A 266 -12.44 -16.81 -36.73
CA PHE A 266 -12.93 -18.18 -36.55
C PHE A 266 -14.28 -18.22 -35.82
N LEU A 267 -14.59 -17.23 -34.97
CA LEU A 267 -15.82 -17.19 -34.17
C LEU A 267 -17.09 -16.91 -34.99
N THR A 268 -17.01 -16.03 -36.00
CA THR A 268 -18.19 -15.53 -36.70
C THR A 268 -18.67 -16.40 -37.86
N GLN A 269 -17.84 -17.32 -38.35
CA GLN A 269 -18.10 -17.98 -39.64
C GLN A 269 -18.86 -19.32 -39.56
N GLY A 270 -19.37 -19.72 -38.40
CA GLY A 270 -20.22 -20.93 -38.27
C GLY A 270 -19.59 -22.22 -38.83
N GLY A 271 -18.25 -22.27 -38.87
CA GLY A 271 -17.48 -23.28 -39.60
C GLY A 271 -17.10 -24.53 -38.78
N PRO A 272 -16.28 -25.42 -39.35
CA PRO A 272 -15.84 -26.66 -38.72
C PRO A 272 -14.79 -26.44 -37.60
N ILE A 273 -14.46 -25.18 -37.28
CA ILE A 273 -13.46 -24.81 -36.26
C ILE A 273 -14.16 -24.01 -35.16
N ALA A 274 -14.02 -24.46 -33.93
CA ALA A 274 -14.33 -23.70 -32.72
C ALA A 274 -13.06 -22.95 -32.27
N ALA A 275 -13.23 -21.70 -31.86
CA ALA A 275 -12.14 -20.82 -31.45
C ALA A 275 -12.39 -20.18 -30.10
N ARG A 276 -11.33 -20.08 -29.31
CA ARG A 276 -11.36 -19.68 -27.91
C ARG A 276 -10.08 -18.94 -27.55
N LEU A 277 -10.21 -17.74 -26.99
CA LEU A 277 -9.09 -16.85 -26.69
C LEU A 277 -9.03 -16.56 -25.19
N LEU A 278 -7.85 -16.73 -24.59
CA LEU A 278 -7.59 -16.34 -23.20
C LEU A 278 -6.35 -15.46 -23.13
N SER A 279 -6.47 -14.29 -22.51
CA SER A 279 -5.32 -13.43 -22.23
C SER A 279 -4.90 -13.56 -20.77
N SER A 280 -3.60 -13.62 -20.53
CA SER A 280 -2.94 -13.65 -19.22
C SER A 280 -1.97 -12.47 -19.10
N TYR A 281 -1.82 -11.95 -17.89
CA TYR A 281 -1.01 -10.76 -17.61
C TYR A 281 0.13 -11.12 -16.65
N ASP A 282 1.32 -10.66 -16.97
CA ASP A 282 2.47 -10.63 -16.07
C ASP A 282 2.76 -9.16 -15.75
N ALA A 283 2.28 -8.70 -14.61
CA ALA A 283 2.40 -7.33 -14.14
C ALA A 283 3.81 -6.95 -13.66
N PHE A 284 4.67 -7.94 -13.38
CA PHE A 284 5.95 -7.72 -12.69
C PHE A 284 7.19 -8.07 -13.53
N ALA A 285 7.05 -8.81 -14.64
CA ALA A 285 8.20 -9.25 -15.41
C ALA A 285 8.92 -8.16 -16.22
N SER A 286 8.34 -6.96 -16.35
CA SER A 286 9.02 -5.78 -16.92
C SER A 286 8.50 -4.49 -16.30
N SER A 287 9.21 -3.37 -16.50
CA SER A 287 8.76 -2.04 -16.05
C SER A 287 7.42 -1.61 -16.67
N GLN A 288 6.96 -2.28 -17.72
CA GLN A 288 5.69 -2.04 -18.41
C GLN A 288 4.71 -3.22 -18.30
N GLY A 289 5.11 -4.34 -17.65
CA GLY A 289 4.37 -5.61 -17.68
C GLY A 289 4.46 -6.33 -19.03
N ALA A 290 3.82 -7.50 -19.13
CA ALA A 290 3.69 -8.29 -20.36
C ALA A 290 2.31 -8.96 -20.42
N VAL A 291 1.82 -9.20 -21.63
CA VAL A 291 0.53 -9.87 -21.88
C VAL A 291 0.76 -11.03 -22.85
N ILE A 292 0.25 -12.21 -22.50
CA ILE A 292 0.17 -13.35 -23.41
C ILE A 292 -1.29 -13.68 -23.71
N SER A 293 -1.68 -13.63 -24.98
CA SER A 293 -3.00 -14.08 -25.44
C SER A 293 -2.86 -15.42 -26.14
N ARG A 294 -3.55 -16.46 -25.65
CA ARG A 294 -3.57 -17.80 -26.21
C ARG A 294 -4.89 -18.05 -26.93
N LEU A 295 -4.82 -18.31 -28.23
CA LEU A 295 -5.93 -18.70 -29.08
C LEU A 295 -5.85 -20.21 -29.34
N VAL A 296 -6.87 -20.95 -28.91
CA VAL A 296 -7.00 -22.38 -29.18
C VAL A 296 -8.07 -22.60 -30.24
N LEU A 297 -7.74 -23.42 -31.24
CA LEU A 297 -8.60 -23.81 -32.34
C LEU A 297 -8.83 -25.32 -32.31
N THR A 298 -10.09 -25.74 -32.22
CA THR A 298 -10.49 -27.16 -32.16
C THR A 298 -11.54 -27.48 -33.22
N PRO A 299 -11.68 -28.75 -33.65
CA PRO A 299 -12.78 -29.17 -34.51
C PRO A 299 -14.14 -28.97 -33.83
N SER A 300 -15.09 -28.31 -34.51
CA SER A 300 -16.43 -28.03 -33.96
C SER A 300 -17.25 -29.28 -33.63
N ASN A 301 -16.92 -30.43 -34.23
CA ASN A 301 -17.57 -31.72 -33.97
C ASN A 301 -17.00 -32.46 -32.75
N ASP A 302 -15.87 -32.01 -32.19
CA ASP A 302 -15.32 -32.53 -30.94
C ASP A 302 -15.90 -31.69 -29.78
N GLU A 303 -17.07 -32.12 -29.29
CA GLU A 303 -17.76 -31.41 -28.21
C GLU A 303 -16.95 -31.33 -26.91
N HIS A 304 -16.03 -32.26 -26.70
CA HIS A 304 -15.23 -32.32 -25.48
C HIS A 304 -14.14 -31.26 -25.49
N LEU A 305 -13.34 -31.20 -26.56
CA LEU A 305 -12.27 -30.20 -26.70
C LEU A 305 -12.83 -28.80 -26.95
N SER A 306 -13.92 -28.65 -27.70
CA SER A 306 -14.53 -27.34 -27.97
C SER A 306 -15.10 -26.67 -26.71
N LYS A 307 -15.58 -27.46 -25.73
CA LYS A 307 -16.13 -26.95 -24.47
C LYS A 307 -15.11 -26.86 -23.33
N ALA A 308 -13.94 -27.50 -23.44
CA ALA A 308 -12.88 -27.46 -22.42
C ALA A 308 -12.24 -26.05 -22.27
N PRO A 309 -11.93 -25.59 -21.04
CA PRO A 309 -11.23 -24.32 -20.80
C PRO A 309 -9.89 -24.21 -21.53
N VAL A 310 -9.52 -23.01 -22.00
CA VAL A 310 -8.22 -22.79 -22.69
C VAL A 310 -7.04 -23.18 -21.81
N LEU A 311 -7.07 -22.90 -20.50
CA LEU A 311 -5.99 -23.32 -19.59
C LEU A 311 -5.84 -24.84 -19.56
N SER A 312 -6.94 -25.59 -19.51
CA SER A 312 -6.91 -27.05 -19.52
C SER A 312 -6.26 -27.60 -20.80
N ILE A 313 -6.53 -26.98 -21.95
CA ILE A 313 -5.94 -27.37 -23.23
C ILE A 313 -4.46 -26.91 -23.31
N ALA A 314 -4.15 -25.70 -22.85
CA ALA A 314 -2.79 -25.18 -22.83
C ALA A 314 -1.86 -25.98 -21.90
N SER A 315 -2.40 -26.63 -20.87
CA SER A 315 -1.63 -27.51 -19.99
C SER A 315 -1.36 -28.90 -20.60
N LEU A 316 -2.08 -29.29 -21.68
CA LEU A 316 -1.79 -30.54 -22.41
C LEU A 316 -0.41 -30.45 -23.07
N GLU A 317 -0.12 -29.32 -23.70
CA GLU A 317 1.17 -28.99 -24.29
C GLU A 317 1.48 -27.52 -23.98
N GLN A 318 2.46 -27.29 -23.09
CA GLN A 318 2.87 -25.93 -22.68
C GLN A 318 3.36 -25.06 -23.85
N GLN A 319 3.70 -25.69 -24.98
CA GLN A 319 4.23 -25.06 -26.18
C GLN A 319 3.14 -24.82 -27.23
N VAL A 320 3.27 -23.73 -28.00
CA VAL A 320 2.32 -23.33 -29.05
C VAL A 320 2.78 -23.69 -30.46
N ASP A 321 1.79 -23.88 -31.35
CA ASP A 321 2.01 -24.15 -32.78
C ASP A 321 2.44 -22.92 -33.57
N CYS A 322 2.18 -21.71 -33.05
CA CYS A 322 2.61 -20.45 -33.66
C CYS A 322 2.70 -19.36 -32.58
N LEU A 323 3.77 -18.56 -32.60
CA LEU A 323 3.94 -17.42 -31.69
C LEU A 323 4.07 -16.13 -32.49
N THR A 324 3.33 -15.09 -32.11
CA THR A 324 3.51 -13.72 -32.59
C THR A 324 4.01 -12.84 -31.46
N ILE A 325 5.18 -12.25 -31.62
CA ILE A 325 5.75 -11.25 -30.73
C ILE A 325 5.40 -9.88 -31.30
N VAL A 326 4.39 -9.25 -30.71
CA VAL A 326 3.88 -7.93 -31.08
C VAL A 326 4.84 -6.84 -30.63
N ASP A 327 5.49 -7.03 -29.48
CA ASP A 327 6.50 -6.13 -28.94
C ASP A 327 7.89 -6.78 -28.92
N PRO A 328 8.82 -6.39 -29.81
CA PRO A 328 10.17 -6.93 -29.87
C PRO A 328 11.00 -6.72 -28.60
N THR A 329 10.63 -5.78 -27.72
CA THR A 329 11.37 -5.55 -26.46
C THR A 329 11.30 -6.76 -25.52
N LEU A 330 10.28 -7.61 -25.69
CA LEU A 330 10.12 -8.84 -24.92
C LEU A 330 11.23 -9.87 -25.18
N LEU A 331 11.89 -9.83 -26.35
CA LEU A 331 13.02 -10.71 -26.69
C LEU A 331 14.21 -10.57 -25.72
N ALA A 332 14.40 -9.38 -25.14
CA ALA A 332 15.53 -9.09 -24.24
C ALA A 332 15.21 -9.33 -22.74
N SER A 333 13.95 -9.61 -22.42
CA SER A 333 13.46 -9.76 -21.04
C SER A 333 12.94 -11.18 -20.77
N HIS A 334 12.26 -11.80 -21.73
CA HIS A 334 11.54 -13.07 -21.53
C HIS A 334 12.11 -14.20 -22.36
N ASP A 335 11.95 -15.43 -21.86
CA ASP A 335 12.24 -16.64 -22.62
C ASP A 335 11.07 -16.97 -23.56
N THR A 336 10.94 -16.19 -24.65
CA THR A 336 9.80 -16.28 -25.56
C THR A 336 9.81 -17.56 -26.39
N PHE A 337 10.99 -18.13 -26.66
CA PHE A 337 11.14 -19.29 -27.55
C PHE A 337 10.87 -20.62 -26.84
N ASP A 338 11.00 -20.66 -25.51
CA ASP A 338 10.57 -21.80 -24.71
C ASP A 338 9.09 -22.15 -24.87
N LEU A 339 8.27 -21.16 -25.18
CA LEU A 339 6.84 -21.30 -25.42
C LEU A 339 6.50 -21.98 -26.76
N VAL A 340 7.47 -22.32 -27.62
CA VAL A 340 7.21 -22.71 -29.02
C VAL A 340 7.60 -24.16 -29.28
N LYS A 341 6.76 -24.86 -30.06
CA LYS A 341 7.00 -26.26 -30.47
C LYS A 341 8.15 -26.36 -31.48
N ASN A 342 8.72 -27.56 -31.59
CA ASN A 342 9.75 -27.86 -32.58
C ASN A 342 9.24 -27.59 -34.00
N GLY A 343 10.01 -26.84 -34.80
CA GLY A 343 9.66 -26.51 -36.18
C GLY A 343 8.55 -25.45 -36.35
N ALA A 344 7.95 -24.94 -35.27
CA ALA A 344 6.87 -23.98 -35.37
C ALA A 344 7.36 -22.57 -35.81
N PRO A 345 6.52 -21.80 -36.52
CA PRO A 345 6.84 -20.43 -36.91
C PRO A 345 6.70 -19.44 -35.76
N VAL A 346 7.61 -18.47 -35.70
CA VAL A 346 7.57 -17.29 -34.82
C VAL A 346 7.57 -16.04 -35.68
N LEU A 347 6.59 -15.16 -35.50
CA LEU A 347 6.51 -13.86 -36.15
C LEU A 347 6.91 -12.76 -35.17
N VAL A 348 7.89 -11.93 -35.52
CA VAL A 348 8.29 -10.74 -34.76
C VAL A 348 7.89 -9.48 -35.52
N LEU A 349 6.96 -8.69 -34.97
CA LEU A 349 6.54 -7.43 -35.56
C LEU A 349 7.54 -6.33 -35.18
N ALA A 350 8.44 -5.96 -36.10
CA ALA A 350 9.56 -5.06 -35.83
C ALA A 350 9.82 -4.08 -37.00
N SER A 351 10.13 -2.84 -36.67
CA SER A 351 10.30 -1.72 -37.61
C SER A 351 11.63 -1.70 -38.39
N GLY A 352 12.64 -2.47 -38.00
CA GLY A 352 13.95 -2.53 -38.70
C GLY A 352 14.18 -3.83 -39.47
N GLY A 353 13.14 -4.66 -39.62
CA GLY A 353 13.17 -5.89 -40.41
C GLY A 353 14.15 -6.96 -39.89
N ALA A 354 14.55 -7.88 -40.78
CA ALA A 354 15.25 -9.11 -40.38
C ALA A 354 16.61 -8.89 -39.69
N PRO A 355 17.48 -7.96 -40.15
CA PRO A 355 18.76 -7.73 -39.49
C PRO A 355 18.62 -7.19 -38.06
N GLU A 356 17.64 -6.31 -37.83
CA GLU A 356 17.40 -5.76 -36.49
C GLU A 356 16.94 -6.86 -35.53
N VAL A 357 15.98 -7.69 -35.94
CA VAL A 357 15.50 -8.81 -35.12
C VAL A 357 16.65 -9.76 -34.79
N ALA A 358 17.47 -10.14 -35.77
CA ALA A 358 18.63 -11.00 -35.56
C ALA A 358 19.62 -10.43 -34.52
N SER A 359 19.87 -9.12 -34.55
CA SER A 359 20.77 -8.43 -33.60
C SER A 359 20.24 -8.37 -32.16
N ARG A 360 18.92 -8.49 -31.97
CA ARG A 360 18.25 -8.42 -30.66
C ARG A 360 18.06 -9.79 -30.01
N LEU A 361 18.37 -10.88 -30.72
CA LEU A 361 18.21 -12.23 -30.18
C LEU A 361 19.28 -12.50 -29.10
N PRO A 362 18.88 -12.81 -27.86
CA PRO A 362 19.84 -13.24 -26.84
C PRO A 362 20.40 -14.63 -27.18
N ARG A 363 21.56 -14.96 -26.61
CA ARG A 363 22.22 -16.27 -26.79
C ARG A 363 21.27 -17.45 -26.52
N ALA A 364 20.54 -17.42 -25.40
CA ALA A 364 19.60 -18.49 -25.04
C ALA A 364 18.50 -18.70 -26.10
N ALA A 365 18.00 -17.61 -26.71
CA ALA A 365 17.05 -17.68 -27.80
C ALA A 365 17.67 -18.35 -29.04
N ILE A 366 18.89 -18.01 -29.40
CA ILE A 366 19.59 -18.61 -30.55
C ILE A 366 19.80 -20.11 -30.34
N GLU A 367 20.23 -20.53 -29.14
CA GLU A 367 20.39 -21.94 -28.77
C GLU A 367 19.05 -22.70 -28.90
N SER A 368 17.99 -22.12 -28.35
CA SER A 368 16.63 -22.64 -28.43
C SER A 368 16.11 -22.77 -29.86
N ILE A 369 16.30 -21.73 -30.69
CA ILE A 369 15.89 -21.70 -32.09
C ILE A 369 16.59 -22.82 -32.88
N ASN A 370 17.90 -22.96 -32.71
CA ASN A 370 18.69 -23.98 -33.40
C ASN A 370 18.36 -25.39 -32.93
N ALA A 371 18.26 -25.61 -31.62
CA ALA A 371 17.95 -26.92 -31.05
C ALA A 371 16.57 -27.45 -31.48
N ARG A 372 15.60 -26.55 -31.65
CA ARG A 372 14.21 -26.89 -32.00
C ARG A 372 13.84 -26.63 -33.46
N ASN A 373 14.79 -26.18 -34.28
CA ASN A 373 14.57 -25.81 -35.69
C ASN A 373 13.42 -24.82 -35.88
N ILE A 374 13.32 -23.80 -35.01
CA ILE A 374 12.25 -22.80 -35.03
C ILE A 374 12.42 -21.88 -36.24
N ARG A 375 11.32 -21.57 -36.93
CA ARG A 375 11.33 -20.69 -38.11
C ARG A 375 10.96 -19.28 -37.71
N VAL A 376 11.91 -18.35 -37.74
CA VAL A 376 11.68 -16.95 -37.34
C VAL A 376 11.39 -16.08 -38.56
N TYR A 377 10.30 -15.34 -38.50
CA TYR A 377 9.85 -14.38 -39.51
C TYR A 377 9.69 -13.01 -38.89
N THR A 378 9.74 -11.97 -39.71
CA THR A 378 9.46 -10.60 -39.30
C THR A 378 8.64 -9.84 -40.32
N PHE A 379 7.89 -8.86 -39.84
CA PHE A 379 7.09 -7.98 -40.66
C PHE A 379 7.07 -6.57 -40.04
N ASP A 380 7.38 -5.57 -40.86
CA ASP A 380 7.36 -4.17 -40.49
C ASP A 380 5.99 -3.57 -40.83
N VAL A 381 5.12 -3.55 -39.82
CA VAL A 381 3.73 -3.12 -39.95
C VAL A 381 3.64 -1.61 -40.23
N ASP A 382 4.52 -0.82 -39.62
CA ASP A 382 4.51 0.64 -39.75
C ASP A 382 4.91 1.06 -41.17
N LYS A 383 5.98 0.48 -41.69
CA LYS A 383 6.42 0.72 -43.07
C LYS A 383 5.37 0.27 -44.09
N ALA A 384 4.83 -0.94 -43.93
CA ALA A 384 3.84 -1.46 -44.86
C ALA A 384 2.56 -0.60 -44.88
N ALA A 385 2.09 -0.14 -43.71
CA ALA A 385 0.94 0.76 -43.63
C ALA A 385 1.23 2.14 -44.24
N ALA A 386 2.43 2.68 -44.03
CA ALA A 386 2.83 3.97 -44.60
C ALA A 386 2.96 3.94 -46.14
N GLU A 387 3.36 2.80 -46.72
CA GLU A 387 3.51 2.65 -48.17
C GLU A 387 2.19 2.58 -48.93
N ILE A 388 1.13 2.01 -48.32
CA ILE A 388 -0.16 1.79 -48.98
C ILE A 388 -1.29 2.68 -48.47
N GLY A 389 -1.11 3.34 -47.32
CA GLY A 389 -2.11 4.17 -46.68
C GLY A 389 -2.54 5.36 -47.54
N THR A 390 -3.80 5.76 -47.41
CA THR A 390 -4.40 6.91 -48.09
C THR A 390 -4.78 7.99 -47.09
N ARG A 391 -5.15 9.19 -47.56
CA ARG A 391 -5.58 10.29 -46.68
C ARG A 391 -6.80 9.96 -45.82
N ASP A 392 -7.60 8.99 -46.26
CA ASP A 392 -8.84 8.55 -45.62
C ASP A 392 -8.68 7.24 -44.84
N SER A 393 -7.49 6.61 -44.83
CA SER A 393 -7.25 5.35 -44.11
C SER A 393 -6.99 5.59 -42.62
N ASP A 394 -7.63 4.80 -41.76
CA ASP A 394 -7.28 4.74 -40.34
C ASP A 394 -5.99 3.91 -40.17
N SER A 395 -4.92 4.60 -39.78
CA SER A 395 -3.58 4.00 -39.66
C SER A 395 -3.55 2.82 -38.69
N SER A 396 -4.25 2.87 -37.56
CA SER A 396 -4.20 1.79 -36.56
C SER A 396 -4.99 0.57 -37.01
N LEU A 397 -6.14 0.78 -37.66
CA LEU A 397 -6.91 -0.31 -38.25
C LEU A 397 -6.17 -0.98 -39.40
N LEU A 398 -5.51 -0.19 -40.25
CA LEU A 398 -4.72 -0.70 -41.36
C LEU A 398 -3.51 -1.52 -40.88
N GLN A 399 -2.78 -1.02 -39.88
CA GLN A 399 -1.68 -1.74 -39.24
C GLN A 399 -2.14 -3.09 -38.67
N THR A 400 -3.24 -3.11 -37.91
CA THR A 400 -3.81 -4.33 -37.34
C THR A 400 -4.24 -5.31 -38.42
N ALA A 401 -4.88 -4.83 -39.50
CA ALA A 401 -5.30 -5.67 -40.61
C ALA A 401 -4.11 -6.29 -41.35
N LEU A 402 -3.06 -5.52 -41.64
CA LEU A 402 -1.85 -6.03 -42.29
C LEU A 402 -1.15 -7.10 -41.45
N ALA A 403 -0.98 -6.86 -40.14
CA ALA A 403 -0.43 -7.85 -39.22
C ALA A 403 -1.27 -9.14 -39.20
N HIS A 404 -2.60 -9.01 -39.16
CA HIS A 404 -3.52 -10.16 -39.19
C HIS A 404 -3.43 -10.96 -40.49
N LEU A 405 -3.31 -10.31 -41.65
CA LEU A 405 -3.14 -11.00 -42.95
C LEU A 405 -1.85 -11.83 -43.00
N VAL A 406 -0.76 -11.31 -42.42
CA VAL A 406 0.51 -12.04 -42.27
C VAL A 406 0.33 -13.26 -41.36
N ILE A 407 -0.37 -13.10 -40.24
CA ILE A 407 -0.68 -14.22 -39.33
C ILE A 407 -1.49 -15.30 -40.05
N LEU A 408 -2.50 -14.93 -40.85
CA LEU A 408 -3.27 -15.89 -41.65
C LEU A 408 -2.39 -16.64 -42.66
N ARG A 409 -1.45 -15.94 -43.32
CA ARG A 409 -0.48 -16.59 -44.21
C ARG A 409 0.38 -17.61 -43.45
N ILE A 410 0.89 -17.26 -42.28
CA ILE A 410 1.70 -18.17 -41.46
C ILE A 410 0.87 -19.37 -40.99
N TYR A 411 -0.37 -19.13 -40.56
CA TYR A 411 -1.30 -20.16 -40.10
C TYR A 411 -1.65 -21.20 -41.20
N LEU A 412 -1.86 -20.73 -42.45
CA LEU A 412 -2.12 -21.61 -43.60
C LEU A 412 -0.90 -22.43 -44.02
N GLY A 413 0.31 -21.97 -43.68
CA GLY A 413 1.57 -22.67 -43.96
C GLY A 413 1.72 -23.00 -45.45
N ALA A 414 1.98 -24.27 -45.77
CA ALA A 414 2.19 -24.72 -47.16
C ALA A 414 0.95 -24.57 -48.07
N THR A 415 -0.24 -24.37 -47.51
CA THR A 415 -1.48 -24.15 -48.28
C THR A 415 -1.74 -22.68 -48.61
N ALA A 416 -0.92 -21.77 -48.06
CA ALA A 416 -1.06 -20.34 -48.30
C ALA A 416 -0.77 -19.99 -49.76
N THR A 417 -1.73 -19.33 -50.43
CA THR A 417 -1.53 -18.65 -51.72
C THR A 417 -2.05 -17.21 -51.63
N PRO A 418 -1.54 -16.27 -52.47
CA PRO A 418 -2.07 -14.89 -52.46
C PRO A 418 -3.59 -14.85 -52.63
N ALA A 419 -4.12 -15.66 -53.55
CA ALA A 419 -5.56 -15.78 -53.80
C ALA A 419 -6.34 -16.33 -52.59
N ALA A 420 -5.78 -17.29 -51.85
CA ALA A 420 -6.40 -17.83 -50.64
C ALA A 420 -6.48 -16.78 -49.52
N VAL A 421 -5.40 -16.02 -49.30
CA VAL A 421 -5.39 -14.95 -48.29
C VAL A 421 -6.31 -13.80 -48.68
N GLN A 422 -6.34 -13.39 -49.95
CA GLN A 422 -7.29 -12.40 -50.47
C GLN A 422 -8.75 -12.84 -50.28
N THR A 423 -9.06 -14.12 -50.56
CA THR A 423 -10.41 -14.67 -50.36
C THR A 423 -10.82 -14.64 -48.89
N LEU A 424 -9.91 -14.99 -47.97
CA LEU A 424 -10.17 -14.92 -46.53
C LEU A 424 -10.33 -13.47 -46.07
N SER A 425 -9.44 -12.59 -46.52
CA SER A 425 -9.50 -11.15 -46.26
C SER A 425 -10.83 -10.55 -46.71
N ALA A 426 -11.32 -10.91 -47.91
CA ALA A 426 -12.60 -10.41 -48.43
C ALA A 426 -13.79 -10.83 -47.57
N ARG A 427 -13.74 -12.01 -46.96
CA ARG A 427 -14.79 -12.45 -46.03
C ARG A 427 -14.73 -11.76 -44.67
N ILE A 428 -13.55 -11.31 -44.24
CA ILE A 428 -13.34 -10.71 -42.91
C ILE A 428 -13.55 -9.20 -42.97
N TYR A 429 -12.96 -8.54 -43.97
CA TYR A 429 -12.90 -7.09 -44.10
C TYR A 429 -13.72 -6.54 -45.27
N GLY A 430 -14.17 -7.38 -46.20
CA GLY A 430 -14.83 -6.95 -47.43
C GLY A 430 -13.83 -6.56 -48.54
N GLU A 431 -14.31 -5.81 -49.54
CA GLU A 431 -13.48 -5.36 -50.67
C GLU A 431 -12.52 -4.21 -50.32
N VAL A 432 -12.75 -3.55 -49.18
CA VAL A 432 -11.95 -2.42 -48.69
C VAL A 432 -11.49 -2.71 -47.26
N VAL A 433 -10.18 -2.71 -47.04
CA VAL A 433 -9.55 -2.94 -45.74
C VAL A 433 -9.07 -1.59 -45.21
N ALA A 434 -9.72 -1.05 -44.17
CA ALA A 434 -9.29 0.21 -43.52
C ALA A 434 -9.00 1.38 -44.50
N GLY A 435 -9.77 1.51 -45.58
CA GLY A 435 -9.61 2.60 -46.57
C GLY A 435 -8.71 2.29 -47.77
N VAL A 436 -8.12 1.09 -47.86
CA VAL A 436 -7.37 0.61 -49.04
C VAL A 436 -8.04 -0.59 -49.68
N SER A 437 -7.77 -0.85 -50.97
CA SER A 437 -8.32 -2.04 -51.63
C SER A 437 -7.79 -3.31 -50.99
N ASN A 438 -8.64 -4.33 -50.85
CA ASN A 438 -8.26 -5.61 -50.25
C ASN A 438 -7.06 -6.25 -50.97
N VAL A 439 -7.04 -6.21 -52.32
CA VAL A 439 -5.92 -6.71 -53.13
C VAL A 439 -4.61 -6.01 -52.72
N THR A 440 -4.61 -4.68 -52.63
CA THR A 440 -3.43 -3.91 -52.22
C THR A 440 -2.93 -4.28 -50.82
N ALA A 441 -3.84 -4.42 -49.86
CA ALA A 441 -3.48 -4.81 -48.49
C ALA A 441 -2.89 -6.23 -48.43
N CYS A 442 -3.49 -7.19 -49.14
CA CYS A 442 -2.97 -8.55 -49.21
C CYS A 442 -1.62 -8.64 -49.92
N ASP A 443 -1.42 -7.90 -51.01
CA ASP A 443 -0.15 -7.90 -51.74
C ASP A 443 0.97 -7.30 -50.89
N ALA A 444 0.69 -6.24 -50.15
CA ALA A 444 1.65 -5.63 -49.20
C ALA A 444 2.01 -6.58 -48.06
N ALA A 445 1.02 -7.22 -47.43
CA ALA A 445 1.25 -8.24 -46.40
C ALA A 445 2.01 -9.46 -46.96
N TRP A 446 1.78 -9.81 -48.23
CA TRP A 446 2.46 -10.92 -48.89
C TRP A 446 3.92 -10.58 -49.22
N ALA A 447 4.20 -9.38 -49.72
CA ALA A 447 5.54 -8.95 -50.08
C ALA A 447 6.42 -8.66 -48.84
N GLY A 448 5.84 -8.13 -47.77
CA GLY A 448 6.61 -7.63 -46.62
C GLY A 448 7.09 -8.70 -45.62
N LEU A 449 6.57 -9.94 -45.67
CA LEU A 449 7.00 -11.00 -44.75
C LEU A 449 8.39 -11.52 -45.11
N ALA A 450 9.36 -11.34 -44.21
CA ALA A 450 10.74 -11.77 -44.39
C ALA A 450 11.14 -12.87 -43.38
N GLY A 451 11.99 -13.81 -43.80
CA GLY A 451 12.66 -14.75 -42.90
C GLY A 451 13.84 -14.09 -42.20
N VAL A 452 14.09 -14.46 -40.93
CA VAL A 452 15.24 -13.97 -40.16
C VAL A 452 16.35 -15.01 -40.18
N GLU A 453 17.53 -14.62 -40.65
CA GLU A 453 18.72 -15.45 -40.57
C GLU A 453 19.27 -15.46 -39.14
N ILE A 454 19.44 -16.65 -38.57
CA ILE A 454 19.85 -16.82 -37.18
C ILE A 454 21.39 -16.76 -37.09
N PRO A 455 21.96 -15.88 -36.26
CA PRO A 455 23.40 -15.74 -36.15
C PRO A 455 24.07 -16.97 -35.51
N SER A 456 25.32 -17.24 -35.90
CA SER A 456 26.14 -18.31 -35.30
C SER A 456 26.66 -17.89 -33.92
N LEU A 457 26.64 -18.80 -32.95
CA LEU A 457 27.14 -18.54 -31.61
C LEU A 457 28.65 -18.70 -31.52
N GLU A 458 29.34 -17.66 -31.04
CA GLU A 458 30.75 -17.75 -30.68
C GLU A 458 30.94 -18.43 -29.31
N PRO A 459 32.08 -19.10 -29.04
CA PRO A 459 32.38 -19.66 -27.72
C PRO A 459 32.45 -18.56 -26.65
N LEU A 460 31.94 -18.82 -25.45
CA LEU A 460 32.11 -17.92 -24.31
C LEU A 460 33.59 -17.90 -23.88
N ALA A 461 34.15 -16.72 -23.65
CA ALA A 461 35.48 -16.57 -23.05
C ALA A 461 35.44 -17.06 -21.59
N GLU A 462 36.55 -17.63 -21.09
CA GLU A 462 36.64 -18.22 -19.74
C GLU A 462 36.32 -17.22 -18.60
N ASP A 463 36.51 -15.91 -18.83
CA ASP A 463 36.26 -14.83 -17.86
C ASP A 463 34.98 -14.01 -18.13
N ALA A 464 34.11 -14.45 -19.04
CA ALA A 464 32.90 -13.69 -19.38
C ALA A 464 31.86 -13.73 -18.25
N ALA A 465 31.23 -12.58 -17.98
CA ALA A 465 30.10 -12.50 -17.06
C ALA A 465 28.98 -13.49 -17.49
N PRO A 466 28.30 -14.15 -16.54
CA PRO A 466 27.24 -15.10 -16.87
C PRO A 466 26.14 -14.40 -17.68
N PRO A 467 25.57 -15.07 -18.69
CA PRO A 467 24.54 -14.48 -19.53
C PRO A 467 23.33 -14.05 -18.68
N LYS A 468 22.73 -12.91 -19.02
CA LYS A 468 21.54 -12.39 -18.37
C LYS A 468 20.44 -13.47 -18.42
N LYS A 469 19.98 -13.90 -17.23
CA LYS A 469 18.90 -14.89 -17.11
C LYS A 469 17.58 -14.25 -17.57
N LEU A 470 16.94 -14.85 -18.57
CA LEU A 470 15.61 -14.44 -19.04
C LEU A 470 14.54 -14.94 -18.06
N THR A 471 13.44 -14.20 -17.95
CA THR A 471 12.30 -14.59 -17.11
C THR A 471 11.31 -15.43 -17.89
N SER A 472 10.74 -16.45 -17.25
CA SER A 472 9.56 -17.13 -17.75
C SER A 472 8.32 -16.26 -17.54
N PHE A 473 7.35 -16.32 -18.45
CA PHE A 473 6.07 -15.65 -18.26
C PHE A 473 5.31 -16.28 -17.07
N SER A 474 4.84 -15.44 -16.15
CA SER A 474 4.03 -15.86 -15.00
C SER A 474 2.69 -15.12 -15.00
N PHE A 475 1.58 -15.85 -14.82
CA PHE A 475 0.29 -15.19 -14.65
C PHE A 475 0.16 -14.69 -13.22
N ASN A 476 0.28 -13.38 -13.02
CA ASN A 476 0.27 -12.76 -11.70
C ASN A 476 -0.69 -11.57 -11.67
N ALA A 477 -1.03 -11.13 -10.46
CA ALA A 477 -1.84 -9.94 -10.24
C ALA A 477 -1.31 -9.17 -9.02
N LEU A 478 -1.79 -7.95 -8.85
CA LEU A 478 -1.61 -7.22 -7.60
C LEU A 478 -2.23 -8.04 -6.47
N SER A 479 -1.41 -8.58 -5.57
CA SER A 479 -1.92 -9.39 -4.45
C SER A 479 -2.81 -8.55 -3.53
N LEU A 480 -3.93 -9.13 -3.14
CA LEU A 480 -4.79 -8.58 -2.09
C LEU A 480 -4.29 -8.94 -0.68
N ASP A 481 -3.40 -9.93 -0.55
CA ASP A 481 -2.92 -10.40 0.76
C ASP A 481 -1.40 -10.59 0.83
N ASP A 482 -0.86 -10.21 1.97
CA ASP A 482 0.54 -10.37 2.38
C ASP A 482 0.93 -11.87 2.35
N PRO A 483 2.03 -12.25 1.67
CA PRO A 483 2.49 -13.65 1.61
C PRO A 483 2.80 -14.28 2.98
N ALA A 484 2.80 -13.50 4.07
CA ALA A 484 2.93 -13.98 5.44
C ALA A 484 1.61 -14.26 6.18
N TYR A 485 0.43 -14.10 5.56
CA TYR A 485 -0.85 -14.29 6.27
C TYR A 485 -1.16 -15.77 6.55
N ASP A 486 -0.70 -16.26 7.71
CA ASP A 486 -0.99 -17.59 8.26
C ASP A 486 -2.29 -17.65 9.09
N GLY A 487 -3.09 -16.57 9.05
CA GLY A 487 -4.31 -16.42 9.84
C GLY A 487 -4.06 -16.06 11.31
N ARG A 488 -2.83 -15.72 11.70
CA ARG A 488 -2.51 -15.15 13.01
C ARG A 488 -2.30 -13.64 12.87
N PRO A 489 -2.68 -12.82 13.87
CA PRO A 489 -2.31 -11.41 13.90
C PRO A 489 -0.80 -11.31 14.12
N THR A 490 -0.04 -11.18 13.03
CA THR A 490 1.38 -10.82 13.07
C THR A 490 1.49 -9.38 13.58
N PRO A 491 2.42 -9.07 14.50
CA PRO A 491 2.67 -7.68 14.88
C PRO A 491 3.02 -6.88 13.62
N VAL A 492 2.36 -5.73 13.44
CA VAL A 492 2.62 -4.89 12.28
C VAL A 492 4.00 -4.24 12.43
N VAL A 493 4.96 -4.70 11.65
CA VAL A 493 6.30 -4.12 11.54
C VAL A 493 6.30 -3.11 10.39
N PRO A 494 7.09 -2.01 10.47
CA PRO A 494 7.34 -1.16 9.32
C PRO A 494 7.76 -1.97 8.08
N THR A 495 7.13 -1.74 6.94
CA THR A 495 7.45 -2.46 5.70
C THR A 495 7.55 -1.50 4.51
N LEU A 496 8.65 -1.60 3.77
CA LEU A 496 8.73 -1.03 2.44
C LEU A 496 7.69 -1.71 1.54
N GLY A 497 6.77 -0.91 1.02
CA GLY A 497 5.68 -1.36 0.16
C GLY A 497 5.79 -0.77 -1.24
N SER A 498 5.02 -1.33 -2.16
CA SER A 498 4.86 -0.74 -3.49
C SER A 498 3.84 0.41 -3.45
N TRP A 499 3.88 1.27 -4.48
CA TRP A 499 2.83 2.27 -4.68
C TRP A 499 1.44 1.63 -4.80
N ALA A 500 1.36 0.36 -5.22
CA ALA A 500 0.11 -0.37 -5.34
C ALA A 500 -0.52 -0.67 -3.97
N GLU A 501 0.29 -0.98 -2.94
CA GLU A 501 -0.22 -1.15 -1.57
C GLU A 501 -0.72 0.17 -0.98
N ALA A 502 -0.03 1.29 -1.25
CA ALA A 502 -0.55 2.61 -0.89
C ALA A 502 -1.86 2.93 -1.62
N ALA A 503 -1.92 2.67 -2.93
CA ALA A 503 -3.12 2.91 -3.74
C ALA A 503 -4.31 2.08 -3.24
N LYS A 504 -4.09 0.80 -2.94
CA LYS A 504 -5.10 -0.10 -2.36
C LYS A 504 -5.67 0.45 -1.06
N ARG A 505 -4.83 0.93 -0.14
CA ARG A 505 -5.28 1.54 1.12
C ARG A 505 -6.04 2.85 0.92
N LEU A 506 -5.64 3.64 -0.08
CA LEU A 506 -6.32 4.89 -0.44
C LEU A 506 -7.66 4.67 -1.15
N ILE A 507 -7.81 3.58 -1.91
CA ILE A 507 -9.04 3.20 -2.61
C ILE A 507 -10.04 2.57 -1.64
N PHE A 508 -9.58 1.74 -0.70
CA PHE A 508 -10.41 1.03 0.27
C PHE A 508 -10.22 1.60 1.69
N ARG A 509 -10.44 2.91 1.85
CA ARG A 509 -10.15 3.60 3.12
C ARG A 509 -10.90 2.99 4.30
N GLU A 510 -12.12 2.53 4.08
CA GLU A 510 -12.99 1.92 5.09
C GLU A 510 -12.40 0.63 5.68
N ALA A 511 -11.57 -0.08 4.91
CA ALA A 511 -10.95 -1.32 5.34
C ALA A 511 -9.58 -1.12 6.00
N PHE A 512 -8.87 -0.04 5.68
CA PHE A 512 -7.46 0.14 6.04
C PHE A 512 -7.13 1.41 6.83
N SER A 513 -7.99 2.44 6.78
CA SER A 513 -7.78 3.67 7.55
C SER A 513 -8.32 3.48 8.97
N PRO A 514 -7.71 4.15 9.98
CA PRO A 514 -8.32 4.29 11.28
C PRO A 514 -9.77 4.78 11.12
N ALA A 515 -10.71 4.19 11.85
CA ALA A 515 -12.09 4.67 11.85
C ALA A 515 -12.08 6.17 12.18
N ALA A 516 -12.64 6.99 11.29
CA ALA A 516 -12.85 8.40 11.60
C ALA A 516 -13.70 8.47 12.89
N PRO A 517 -13.37 9.36 13.85
CA PRO A 517 -14.22 9.56 15.01
C PRO A 517 -15.63 9.87 14.51
N THR A 518 -16.63 9.21 15.10
CA THR A 518 -18.04 9.36 14.76
C THR A 518 -18.38 10.84 14.75
N LEU A 519 -18.77 11.36 13.57
CA LEU A 519 -19.22 12.75 13.42
C LEU A 519 -20.47 12.93 14.29
N THR A 520 -20.32 13.51 15.47
CA THR A 520 -21.44 14.20 16.12
C THR A 520 -21.65 15.52 15.39
N GLU A 521 -22.87 16.04 15.35
CA GLU A 521 -23.23 17.26 14.59
C GLU A 521 -22.41 18.51 14.98
N ASP A 522 -21.69 18.47 16.11
CA ASP A 522 -20.80 19.53 16.62
C ASP A 522 -19.29 19.18 16.59
N ALA A 523 -18.88 18.00 16.10
CA ALA A 523 -17.46 17.61 16.08
C ALA A 523 -16.75 18.17 14.83
N HIS A 524 -15.80 19.09 15.05
CA HIS A 524 -14.90 19.57 14.01
C HIS A 524 -14.09 18.43 13.40
N VAL A 525 -13.89 18.48 12.07
CA VAL A 525 -13.15 17.46 11.32
C VAL A 525 -11.68 17.52 11.72
N THR A 526 -11.29 16.73 12.71
CA THR A 526 -9.89 16.36 12.91
C THR A 526 -9.49 15.44 11.76
N ASP A 527 -8.39 15.76 11.06
CA ASP A 527 -7.86 14.86 10.03
C ASP A 527 -6.89 13.86 10.69
N PRO A 528 -7.34 12.62 10.97
CA PRO A 528 -6.49 11.62 11.61
C PRO A 528 -5.26 11.26 10.75
N ALA A 529 -5.24 11.59 9.45
CA ALA A 529 -4.12 11.29 8.57
C ALA A 529 -2.89 12.19 8.80
N LEU A 530 -3.02 13.34 9.47
CA LEU A 530 -1.92 14.29 9.66
C LEU A 530 -0.79 13.73 10.55
N ARG A 531 -1.16 13.11 11.69
CA ARG A 531 -0.27 12.45 12.65
C ARG A 531 -1.01 11.24 13.25
N PRO A 532 -1.24 10.17 12.47
CA PRO A 532 -2.05 9.03 12.93
C PRO A 532 -1.43 8.35 14.15
N ASP A 533 -0.14 8.54 14.38
CA ASP A 533 0.66 7.97 15.46
C ASP A 533 0.36 8.48 16.87
N LEU A 534 -0.44 9.54 17.00
CA LEU A 534 -0.78 10.14 18.28
C LEU A 534 -2.25 9.85 18.66
N THR A 535 -2.63 10.12 19.91
CA THR A 535 -4.03 10.05 20.40
C THR A 535 -4.69 11.41 20.70
N GLU A 536 -3.91 12.49 20.85
CA GLU A 536 -4.40 13.85 21.15
C GLU A 536 -5.08 14.55 19.95
N GLU A 537 -6.04 15.44 20.16
CA GLU A 537 -6.63 16.22 19.06
C GLU A 537 -5.57 17.07 18.33
N ARG A 538 -5.64 17.11 17.00
CA ARG A 538 -4.75 17.94 16.16
C ARG A 538 -5.56 18.87 15.30
N PHE A 539 -4.98 20.05 15.10
CA PHE A 539 -5.54 21.10 14.27
C PHE A 539 -4.54 21.46 13.18
N LEU A 540 -5.06 21.80 12.01
CA LEU A 540 -4.26 22.30 10.90
C LEU A 540 -4.47 23.81 10.80
N VAL A 541 -3.51 24.57 11.30
CA VAL A 541 -3.57 26.05 11.35
C VAL A 541 -2.72 26.67 10.25
N THR A 542 -3.00 27.92 9.86
CA THR A 542 -2.28 28.58 8.77
C THR A 542 -1.40 29.70 9.30
N CYS A 543 -0.10 29.68 9.02
CA CYS A 543 0.81 30.77 9.36
C CYS A 543 0.39 32.04 8.61
N THR A 544 0.05 33.11 9.32
CA THR A 544 -0.32 34.41 8.73
C THR A 544 0.82 35.41 8.87
N VAL A 545 1.53 35.38 10.00
CA VAL A 545 2.66 36.27 10.29
C VAL A 545 3.86 35.45 10.73
N ASN A 546 5.04 35.77 10.20
CA ASN A 546 6.34 35.35 10.72
C ASN A 546 7.25 36.59 10.72
N LYS A 547 7.42 37.20 11.90
CA LYS A 547 8.08 38.50 12.05
C LYS A 547 9.22 38.40 13.06
N ARG A 548 10.45 38.63 12.60
CA ARG A 548 11.60 38.81 13.48
C ARG A 548 11.42 40.06 14.36
N LEU A 549 11.63 39.91 15.67
CA LEU A 549 11.54 40.96 16.68
C LEU A 549 12.91 41.56 17.04
N THR A 550 14.02 40.88 16.72
CA THR A 550 15.38 41.38 16.95
C THR A 550 15.99 41.98 15.69
N PRO A 551 16.92 42.95 15.77
CA PRO A 551 17.63 43.46 14.61
C PRO A 551 18.37 42.35 13.84
N LEU A 552 18.51 42.49 12.52
CA LEU A 552 19.25 41.54 11.67
C LEU A 552 20.74 41.45 12.05
N THR A 553 21.29 42.52 12.61
CA THR A 553 22.68 42.59 13.09
C THR A 553 22.87 41.91 14.46
N TYR A 554 21.80 41.43 15.09
CA TYR A 554 21.86 40.77 16.39
C TYR A 554 22.01 39.25 16.22
N ASP A 555 22.82 38.65 17.09
CA ASP A 555 23.20 37.23 17.03
C ASP A 555 22.00 36.30 17.21
N ARG A 556 21.03 36.68 18.05
CA ARG A 556 19.84 35.86 18.32
C ARG A 556 18.66 36.28 17.47
N ASN A 557 18.05 35.31 16.79
CA ASN A 557 16.78 35.50 16.10
C ASN A 557 15.61 35.16 17.04
N VAL A 558 14.94 36.18 17.57
CA VAL A 558 13.66 36.02 18.27
C VAL A 558 12.57 36.54 17.35
N PHE A 559 11.50 35.77 17.16
CA PHE A 559 10.47 36.05 16.18
C PHE A 559 9.08 35.74 16.73
N HIS A 560 8.12 36.47 16.20
CA HIS A 560 6.69 36.37 16.47
C HIS A 560 6.02 35.62 15.33
N LEU A 561 5.15 34.70 15.68
CA LEU A 561 4.28 33.99 14.74
C LEU A 561 2.83 34.25 15.07
N GLU A 562 2.00 34.37 14.03
CA GLU A 562 0.55 34.30 14.15
C GLU A 562 0.04 33.16 13.28
N PHE A 563 -0.89 32.38 13.82
CA PHE A 563 -1.59 31.32 13.10
C PHE A 563 -3.08 31.59 13.10
N ASP A 564 -3.68 31.57 11.92
CA ASP A 564 -5.13 31.58 11.73
C ASP A 564 -5.72 30.20 12.09
N THR A 565 -6.73 30.21 12.95
CA THR A 565 -7.44 29.03 13.43
C THR A 565 -8.91 28.99 12.98
N ALA A 566 -9.34 29.89 12.10
CA ALA A 566 -10.72 29.97 11.64
C ALA A 566 -11.17 28.65 10.99
N GLY A 567 -12.35 28.17 11.38
CA GLY A 567 -12.92 26.90 10.89
C GLY A 567 -12.25 25.62 11.40
N THR A 568 -11.19 25.72 12.21
CA THR A 568 -10.50 24.54 12.78
C THR A 568 -11.16 24.02 14.06
N GLY A 569 -11.92 24.86 14.76
CA GLY A 569 -12.48 24.52 16.07
C GLY A 569 -11.52 24.64 17.24
N LEU A 570 -10.25 24.99 16.99
CA LEU A 570 -9.22 25.09 18.03
C LEU A 570 -9.63 26.12 19.11
N LYS A 571 -9.75 25.64 20.35
CA LYS A 571 -9.94 26.48 21.54
C LYS A 571 -8.77 26.30 22.49
N TYR A 572 -8.36 27.40 23.12
CA TYR A 572 -7.27 27.39 24.09
C TYR A 572 -7.51 28.42 25.20
N ALA A 573 -7.02 28.08 26.39
CA ALA A 573 -7.04 28.94 27.56
C ALA A 573 -5.70 29.70 27.73
N ILE A 574 -5.75 30.80 28.48
CA ILE A 574 -4.57 31.59 28.79
C ILE A 574 -3.58 30.74 29.59
N GLY A 575 -2.31 30.79 29.16
CA GLY A 575 -1.20 30.03 29.74
C GLY A 575 -0.98 28.65 29.15
N GLU A 576 -1.91 28.13 28.35
CA GLU A 576 -1.70 26.86 27.65
C GLU A 576 -0.57 26.95 26.62
N ALA A 577 -0.04 25.79 26.24
CA ALA A 577 1.02 25.69 25.25
C ALA A 577 0.51 25.09 23.94
N LEU A 578 0.99 25.62 22.83
CA LEU A 578 0.78 25.06 21.50
C LEU A 578 1.86 24.02 21.23
N GLY A 579 1.46 22.76 21.08
CA GLY A 579 2.32 21.67 20.61
C GLY A 579 2.49 21.76 19.10
N VAL A 580 3.66 22.18 18.62
CA VAL A 580 3.96 22.24 17.19
C VAL A 580 4.60 20.94 16.73
N HIS A 581 4.02 20.32 15.70
CA HIS A 581 4.58 19.13 15.06
C HIS A 581 5.56 19.54 13.95
N GLY A 582 6.78 19.90 14.35
CA GLY A 582 7.83 20.37 13.43
C GLY A 582 8.40 19.26 12.54
N TRP A 583 8.95 19.66 11.40
CA TRP A 583 9.54 18.77 10.41
C TRP A 583 11.08 18.84 10.43
N ASN A 584 11.73 17.74 10.06
CA ASN A 584 13.14 17.75 9.69
C ASN A 584 13.35 18.59 8.42
N ASP A 585 14.57 19.12 8.27
CA ASP A 585 14.92 19.91 7.09
C ASP A 585 14.88 19.04 5.82
N GLU A 586 14.24 19.55 4.76
CA GLU A 586 14.09 18.84 3.49
C GLU A 586 15.44 18.44 2.89
N THR A 587 16.42 19.34 2.93
CA THR A 587 17.75 19.11 2.34
C THR A 587 18.47 18.01 3.10
N GLU A 588 18.48 18.07 4.44
CA GLU A 588 19.16 17.06 5.26
C GLU A 588 18.53 15.66 5.09
N VAL A 589 17.21 15.57 4.94
CA VAL A 589 16.52 14.29 4.66
C VAL A 589 16.91 13.74 3.29
N LEU A 590 16.93 14.58 2.25
CA LEU A 590 17.29 14.14 0.90
C LEU A 590 18.75 13.70 0.81
N GLU A 591 19.67 14.45 1.43
CA GLU A 591 21.08 14.08 1.54
C GLU A 591 21.28 12.76 2.30
N PHE A 592 20.50 12.55 3.38
CA PHE A 592 20.51 11.26 4.08
C PHE A 592 19.99 10.13 3.19
N CYS A 593 18.88 10.33 2.47
CA CYS A 593 18.35 9.31 1.55
C CYS A 593 19.38 8.92 0.48
N GLU A 594 20.04 9.90 -0.13
CA GLU A 594 21.09 9.66 -1.12
C GLU A 594 22.26 8.85 -0.53
N TRP A 595 22.78 9.28 0.62
CA TRP A 595 23.86 8.56 1.32
C TRP A 595 23.44 7.15 1.76
N TYR A 596 22.20 6.99 2.22
CA TYR A 596 21.67 5.71 2.67
C TYR A 596 21.24 4.79 1.51
N GLY A 597 21.23 5.27 0.26
CA GLY A 597 20.71 4.49 -0.87
C GLY A 597 19.20 4.23 -0.78
N ALA A 598 18.47 5.12 -0.13
CA ALA A 598 17.02 5.07 0.03
C ALA A 598 16.35 5.90 -1.08
N ASP A 599 15.38 5.31 -1.80
CA ASP A 599 14.55 6.08 -2.73
C ASP A 599 13.52 6.91 -1.93
N PRO A 600 13.59 8.26 -1.95
CA PRO A 600 12.65 9.11 -1.22
C PRO A 600 11.20 8.92 -1.66
N LYS A 601 10.95 8.42 -2.88
CA LYS A 601 9.62 8.19 -3.45
C LYS A 601 9.04 6.82 -3.12
N SER A 602 9.86 5.89 -2.64
CA SER A 602 9.40 4.58 -2.20
C SER A 602 8.40 4.72 -1.06
N VAL A 603 7.45 3.79 -0.97
CA VAL A 603 6.40 3.82 0.06
C VAL A 603 6.86 2.98 1.25
N ILE A 604 6.70 3.50 2.45
CA ILE A 604 6.84 2.78 3.70
C ILE A 604 5.49 2.75 4.43
N THR A 605 5.13 1.58 4.91
CA THR A 605 4.03 1.36 5.85
C THR A 605 4.57 1.42 7.26
N LEU A 606 3.90 2.16 8.14
CA LEU A 606 4.25 2.30 9.54
C LEU A 606 3.05 1.85 10.41
N PRO A 607 3.30 1.19 11.56
CA PRO A 607 2.24 0.89 12.52
C PRO A 607 1.68 2.18 13.12
N VAL A 608 0.44 2.12 13.60
CA VAL A 608 -0.16 3.18 14.41
C VAL A 608 -0.04 2.80 15.89
N PRO A 609 0.82 3.49 16.67
CA PRO A 609 0.93 3.29 18.12
C PRO A 609 -0.43 3.23 18.83
N GLY A 610 -0.61 2.26 19.73
CA GLY A 610 -1.85 2.07 20.48
C GLY A 610 -2.94 1.25 19.77
N TYR A 611 -2.79 0.97 18.47
CA TYR A 611 -3.73 0.18 17.68
C TYR A 611 -3.01 -1.01 17.03
N SER A 612 -3.15 -2.20 17.61
CA SER A 612 -2.35 -3.40 17.28
C SER A 612 -2.47 -3.91 15.84
N SER A 613 -3.48 -3.47 15.08
CA SER A 613 -3.72 -3.87 13.68
C SER A 613 -3.76 -2.72 12.69
N GLN A 614 -3.63 -1.46 13.13
CA GLN A 614 -3.76 -0.31 12.25
C GLN A 614 -2.40 0.17 11.74
N THR A 615 -2.39 0.60 10.48
CA THR A 615 -1.19 1.05 9.80
C THR A 615 -1.50 2.27 8.96
N HIS A 616 -0.47 3.05 8.65
CA HIS A 616 -0.57 4.11 7.65
C HIS A 616 0.61 4.05 6.69
N SER A 617 0.45 4.62 5.50
CA SER A 617 1.48 4.60 4.45
C SER A 617 1.92 6.01 4.11
N ARG A 618 3.23 6.19 3.95
CA ARG A 618 3.86 7.45 3.52
C ARG A 618 4.99 7.13 2.55
N THR A 619 5.43 8.12 1.79
CA THR A 619 6.73 8.01 1.11
C THR A 619 7.85 8.00 2.16
N VAL A 620 8.98 7.36 1.87
CA VAL A 620 10.17 7.39 2.73
C VAL A 620 10.59 8.82 3.08
N PHE A 621 10.52 9.75 2.11
CA PHE A 621 10.78 11.17 2.36
C PHE A 621 9.89 11.73 3.48
N HIS A 622 8.56 11.68 3.33
CA HIS A 622 7.63 12.15 4.35
C HIS A 622 7.76 11.42 5.70
N ALA A 623 8.08 10.12 5.70
CA ALA A 623 8.32 9.38 6.94
C ALA A 623 9.54 9.94 7.70
N LEU A 624 10.67 10.09 7.02
CA LEU A 624 11.90 10.67 7.60
C LEU A 624 11.78 12.16 7.90
N GLN A 625 10.95 12.88 7.15
CA GLN A 625 10.76 14.32 7.34
C GLN A 625 9.80 14.65 8.50
N GLN A 626 8.69 13.93 8.61
CA GLN A 626 7.55 14.35 9.45
C GLN A 626 7.27 13.43 10.62
N GLN A 627 7.79 12.20 10.61
CA GLN A 627 7.50 11.20 11.63
C GLN A 627 8.74 10.69 12.36
N ILE A 628 9.80 10.26 11.67
CA ILE A 628 10.96 9.60 12.31
C ILE A 628 11.98 10.65 12.79
N ASP A 629 12.44 10.56 14.05
CA ASP A 629 13.36 11.51 14.67
C ASP A 629 14.83 11.28 14.27
N LEU A 630 15.11 11.36 12.96
CA LEU A 630 16.42 11.03 12.39
C LEU A 630 17.56 11.96 12.84
N PHE A 631 17.26 13.23 13.08
CA PHE A 631 18.25 14.23 13.52
C PHE A 631 18.18 14.53 15.03
N GLY A 632 17.43 13.71 15.78
CA GLY A 632 17.34 13.78 17.22
C GLY A 632 18.53 13.14 17.95
N ARG A 633 18.44 13.14 19.28
CA ARG A 633 19.47 12.63 20.21
C ARG A 633 19.32 11.11 20.40
N PRO A 634 20.31 10.27 19.99
CA PRO A 634 20.20 8.82 20.14
C PRO A 634 20.26 8.35 21.59
N PRO A 635 19.32 7.52 22.07
CA PRO A 635 19.40 6.88 23.39
C PRO A 635 20.39 5.70 23.39
N LYS A 636 20.81 5.23 24.57
CA LYS A 636 21.69 4.05 24.70
C LYS A 636 21.13 2.80 24.01
N SER A 637 19.81 2.61 24.06
CA SER A 637 19.14 1.48 23.41
C SER A 637 19.36 1.43 21.90
N PHE A 638 19.48 2.59 21.24
CA PHE A 638 19.73 2.66 19.80
C PHE A 638 21.11 2.10 19.44
N TYR A 639 22.15 2.44 20.19
CA TYR A 639 23.50 1.89 19.96
C TYR A 639 23.53 0.36 20.12
N GLY A 640 22.79 -0.16 21.11
CA GLY A 640 22.67 -1.61 21.32
C GLY A 640 21.97 -2.30 20.15
N ALA A 641 20.83 -1.77 19.70
CA ALA A 641 20.09 -2.31 18.57
C ALA A 641 20.90 -2.22 17.25
N LEU A 642 21.59 -1.10 17.03
CA LEU A 642 22.40 -0.89 15.83
C LEU A 642 23.56 -1.89 15.73
N ALA A 643 24.11 -2.34 16.87
CA ALA A 643 25.20 -3.30 16.90
C ALA A 643 24.87 -4.66 16.28
N ASP A 644 23.59 -5.04 16.24
CA ASP A 644 23.14 -6.32 15.66
C ASP A 644 23.08 -6.28 14.13
N HIS A 645 23.15 -5.08 13.54
CA HIS A 645 23.19 -4.87 12.09
C HIS A 645 24.60 -4.55 11.57
N ALA A 646 25.62 -4.59 12.42
CA ALA A 646 27.01 -4.28 12.07
C ALA A 646 27.74 -5.51 11.50
N GLU A 647 28.16 -5.46 10.24
CA GLU A 647 28.96 -6.51 9.61
C GLU A 647 30.40 -6.53 10.15
N ASN A 648 30.96 -5.36 10.50
CA ASN A 648 32.29 -5.25 11.09
C ASN A 648 32.23 -5.55 12.59
N ARG A 649 32.99 -6.56 13.02
CA ARG A 649 33.02 -7.01 14.41
C ARG A 649 33.52 -5.94 15.39
N ASP A 650 34.46 -5.10 14.97
CA ASP A 650 35.03 -4.05 15.83
C ASP A 650 34.02 -2.90 16.01
N GLU A 651 33.29 -2.53 14.95
CA GLU A 651 32.19 -1.58 15.03
C GLU A 651 31.05 -2.11 15.91
N ALA A 652 30.67 -3.39 15.72
CA ALA A 652 29.66 -4.04 16.57
C ALA A 652 30.06 -4.04 18.05
N MET A 653 31.34 -4.29 18.35
CA MET A 653 31.85 -4.25 19.73
C MET A 653 31.86 -2.83 20.30
N ALA A 654 32.26 -1.83 19.51
CA ALA A 654 32.23 -0.43 19.92
C ALA A 654 30.80 0.07 20.22
N LEU A 655 29.84 -0.28 19.37
CA LEU A 655 28.42 0.02 19.58
C LEU A 655 27.88 -0.61 20.86
N ARG A 656 28.18 -1.90 21.11
CA ARG A 656 27.81 -2.59 22.36
C ARG A 656 28.47 -1.95 23.58
N PHE A 657 29.74 -1.54 23.47
CA PHE A 657 30.44 -0.85 24.55
C PHE A 657 29.76 0.48 24.91
N ILE A 658 29.39 1.30 23.91
CA ILE A 658 28.68 2.58 24.15
C ILE A 658 27.32 2.35 24.83
N ALA A 659 26.61 1.29 24.44
CA ALA A 659 25.33 0.92 25.06
C ALA A 659 25.47 0.40 26.50
N ALA A 660 26.61 -0.19 26.84
CA ALA A 660 26.88 -0.80 28.13
C ALA A 660 27.15 0.23 29.26
N PRO A 661 27.06 -0.18 30.54
CA PRO A 661 27.41 0.68 31.68
C PRO A 661 28.84 1.24 31.60
N GLU A 662 29.80 0.44 31.14
CA GLU A 662 31.22 0.78 31.02
C GLU A 662 31.46 1.92 30.02
N GLY A 663 30.65 2.01 28.95
CA GLY A 663 30.72 3.07 27.96
C GLY A 663 29.95 4.35 28.31
N SER A 664 29.43 4.48 29.54
CA SER A 664 28.59 5.63 29.94
C SER A 664 29.29 6.99 29.77
N ALA A 665 30.61 7.05 30.01
CA ALA A 665 31.39 8.26 29.79
C ALA A 665 31.48 8.62 28.29
N THR A 666 31.69 7.63 27.42
CA THR A 666 31.70 7.80 25.96
C THR A 666 30.34 8.23 25.44
N PHE A 667 29.26 7.59 25.90
CA PHE A 667 27.89 7.99 25.59
C PHE A 667 27.62 9.44 26.00
N LYS A 668 28.01 9.84 27.22
CA LYS A 668 27.85 11.22 27.70
C LYS A 668 28.59 12.22 26.81
N LYS A 669 29.84 11.91 26.43
CA LYS A 669 30.62 12.75 25.51
C LYS A 669 29.92 12.89 24.16
N LEU A 670 29.54 11.78 23.53
CA LEU A 670 28.84 11.79 22.24
C LEU A 670 27.54 12.59 22.31
N SER A 671 26.81 12.45 23.41
CA SER A 671 25.46 12.95 23.54
C SER A 671 25.37 14.43 23.98
N GLU A 672 26.24 14.86 24.90
CA GLU A 672 26.22 16.22 25.47
C GLU A 672 27.38 17.10 24.99
N GLY A 673 28.54 16.50 24.70
CA GLY A 673 29.70 17.22 24.20
C GLY A 673 29.67 17.37 22.68
N ASP A 674 29.63 16.24 21.97
CA ASP A 674 29.69 16.20 20.51
C ASP A 674 28.30 16.42 19.88
N THR A 675 27.22 16.21 20.64
CA THR A 675 25.82 16.38 20.22
C THR A 675 25.45 15.59 18.97
N VAL A 676 25.90 14.33 18.91
CA VAL A 676 25.67 13.46 17.74
C VAL A 676 24.19 13.11 17.57
N THR A 677 23.76 13.05 16.31
CA THR A 677 22.41 12.64 15.90
C THR A 677 22.35 11.15 15.50
N PHE A 678 21.15 10.60 15.26
CA PHE A 678 21.05 9.22 14.74
C PHE A 678 21.74 9.08 13.38
N ALA A 679 21.55 10.06 12.49
CA ALA A 679 22.25 10.12 11.21
C ALA A 679 23.78 10.18 11.37
N ASP A 680 24.30 10.92 12.36
CA ASP A 680 25.75 10.97 12.62
C ASP A 680 26.30 9.63 13.11
N VAL A 681 25.56 8.91 13.97
CA VAL A 681 25.97 7.58 14.45
C VAL A 681 25.99 6.58 13.29
N LEU A 682 24.97 6.58 12.43
CA LEU A 682 24.94 5.73 11.23
C LEU A 682 26.13 6.02 10.29
N ARG A 683 26.55 7.27 10.16
CA ARG A 683 27.74 7.65 9.38
C ARG A 683 29.05 7.23 10.04
N GLN A 684 29.11 7.24 11.38
CA GLN A 684 30.29 6.81 12.14
C GLN A 684 30.52 5.30 12.11
N PHE A 685 29.46 4.50 11.98
CA PHE A 685 29.50 3.03 11.95
C PHE A 685 28.93 2.51 10.62
N PRO A 686 29.63 2.68 9.50
CA PRO A 686 29.10 2.42 8.16
C PRO A 686 28.77 0.94 7.89
N SER A 687 29.35 0.00 8.65
CA SER A 687 29.02 -1.42 8.53
C SER A 687 27.68 -1.77 9.19
N ALA A 688 27.15 -0.89 10.04
CA ALA A 688 25.86 -1.04 10.69
C ALA A 688 24.75 -0.48 9.79
N ARG A 689 24.24 -1.32 8.89
CA ARG A 689 23.35 -0.94 7.79
C ARG A 689 21.98 -1.65 7.86
N PRO A 690 21.13 -1.34 8.86
CA PRO A 690 19.75 -1.84 8.88
C PRO A 690 18.95 -1.40 7.64
N SER A 691 17.90 -2.13 7.30
CA SER A 691 16.91 -1.70 6.32
C SER A 691 16.12 -0.48 6.82
N LEU A 692 15.45 0.26 5.93
CA LEU A 692 14.60 1.39 6.33
C LEU A 692 13.46 0.99 7.28
N SER A 693 12.93 -0.22 7.09
CA SER A 693 11.94 -0.84 7.99
C SER A 693 12.47 -1.03 9.41
N GLU A 694 13.69 -1.54 9.52
CA GLU A 694 14.35 -1.73 10.82
C GLU A 694 14.71 -0.38 11.45
N LEU A 695 15.21 0.58 10.66
CA LEU A 695 15.46 1.96 11.10
C LEU A 695 14.20 2.59 11.70
N ALA A 696 13.06 2.49 11.03
CA ALA A 696 11.78 3.00 11.51
C ALA A 696 11.29 2.30 12.79
N THR A 697 11.84 1.12 13.12
CA THR A 697 11.53 0.39 14.36
C THR A 697 12.45 0.82 15.50
N ILE A 698 13.75 1.06 15.22
CA ILE A 698 14.75 1.37 16.25
C ILE A 698 14.89 2.88 16.52
N ILE A 699 14.49 3.74 15.58
CA ILE A 699 14.41 5.20 15.76
C ILE A 699 12.96 5.55 16.10
N GLY A 700 12.76 6.32 17.19
CA GLY A 700 11.43 6.75 17.63
C GLY A 700 10.86 7.90 16.79
N ASP A 701 9.59 8.22 17.07
CA ASP A 701 8.89 9.32 16.39
C ASP A 701 9.31 10.72 16.91
N ILE A 702 9.20 11.72 16.03
CA ILE A 702 9.36 13.14 16.31
C ILE A 702 8.27 13.57 17.30
N LYS A 703 8.71 14.02 18.46
CA LYS A 703 7.84 14.55 19.52
C LYS A 703 7.42 15.99 19.19
N PRO A 704 6.17 16.39 19.50
CA PRO A 704 5.78 17.79 19.39
C PRO A 704 6.61 18.67 20.31
N ARG A 705 6.88 19.91 19.87
CA ARG A 705 7.54 20.92 20.70
C ARG A 705 6.52 21.91 21.21
N HIS A 706 6.45 22.06 22.53
CA HIS A 706 5.50 22.95 23.18
C HIS A 706 6.05 24.36 23.28
N TYR A 707 5.23 25.34 22.92
CA TYR A 707 5.51 26.77 23.05
C TYR A 707 4.37 27.41 23.83
N SER A 708 4.68 28.16 24.89
CA SER A 708 3.66 28.92 25.63
C SER A 708 2.98 29.91 24.68
N ILE A 709 1.65 29.92 24.68
CA ILE A 709 0.87 30.75 23.76
C ILE A 709 1.02 32.23 24.15
N ALA A 710 1.28 33.09 23.15
CA ALA A 710 1.61 34.50 23.31
C ALA A 710 0.41 35.46 23.10
N SER A 711 -0.81 34.92 23.03
CA SER A 711 -2.05 35.67 22.84
C SER A 711 -3.17 35.17 23.74
N ALA A 712 -4.09 36.05 24.14
CA ALA A 712 -5.34 35.63 24.75
C ALA A 712 -6.42 35.41 23.67
N GLN A 713 -7.00 34.21 23.59
CA GLN A 713 -8.02 33.91 22.56
C GLN A 713 -9.22 34.86 22.67
N SER A 714 -9.56 35.29 23.89
CA SER A 714 -10.59 36.30 24.14
C SER A 714 -10.31 37.66 23.50
N ALA A 715 -9.05 38.00 23.27
CA ALA A 715 -8.62 39.25 22.64
C ALA A 715 -8.39 39.11 21.12
N VAL A 716 -7.92 37.96 20.66
CA VAL A 716 -7.50 37.77 19.25
C VAL A 716 -8.48 36.95 18.39
N GLY A 717 -9.49 36.31 18.99
CA GLY A 717 -10.49 35.50 18.28
C GLY A 717 -9.90 34.18 17.74
N ASP A 718 -10.13 33.89 16.46
CA ASP A 718 -9.65 32.67 15.80
C ASP A 718 -8.18 32.80 15.34
N ARG A 719 -7.31 33.16 16.28
CA ARG A 719 -5.86 33.32 16.06
C ARG A 719 -5.09 32.81 17.27
N VAL A 720 -3.91 32.23 17.03
CA VAL A 720 -2.96 31.87 18.09
C VAL A 720 -1.57 32.40 17.77
N ASP A 721 -0.96 33.08 18.74
CA ASP A 721 0.33 33.75 18.57
C ASP A 721 1.42 32.98 19.31
N LEU A 722 2.63 32.90 18.74
CA LEU A 722 3.82 32.38 19.43
C LEU A 722 4.94 33.41 19.49
N LEU A 723 5.79 33.29 20.51
CA LEU A 723 7.07 33.98 20.63
C LEU A 723 8.18 32.94 20.73
N VAL A 724 9.04 32.90 19.72
CA VAL A 724 10.02 31.82 19.55
C VAL A 724 11.42 32.40 19.38
N VAL A 725 12.42 31.73 19.94
CA VAL A 725 13.83 32.01 19.67
C VAL A 725 14.45 30.83 18.92
N THR A 726 15.29 31.11 17.92
CA THR A 726 16.04 30.05 17.25
C THR A 726 17.01 29.39 18.20
N VAL A 727 17.16 28.08 18.04
CA VAL A 727 18.22 27.30 18.70
C VAL A 727 19.20 26.89 17.63
N ASP A 728 20.45 27.29 17.80
CA ASP A 728 21.57 26.93 16.93
C ASP A 728 22.86 26.88 17.74
N TRP A 729 23.78 26.00 17.35
CA TRP A 729 25.09 25.86 17.96
C TRP A 729 26.08 25.28 16.95
N VAL A 730 27.37 25.30 17.30
CA VAL A 730 28.44 24.68 16.53
C VAL A 730 28.99 23.51 17.33
N THR A 731 29.07 22.33 16.74
CA THR A 731 29.65 21.14 17.38
C THR A 731 31.15 21.34 17.60
N PRO A 732 31.81 20.54 18.47
CA PRO A 732 33.26 20.57 18.62
C PRO A 732 34.04 20.31 17.31
N SER A 733 33.41 19.62 16.34
CA SER A 733 33.98 19.38 15.01
C SER A 733 33.85 20.57 14.06
N GLY A 734 33.19 21.65 14.46
CA GLY A 734 32.95 22.85 13.66
C GLY A 734 31.68 22.82 12.81
N SER A 735 30.84 21.79 12.94
CA SER A 735 29.61 21.66 12.14
C SER A 735 28.46 22.45 12.78
N PRO A 736 27.69 23.23 12.01
CA PRO A 736 26.51 23.89 12.54
C PRO A 736 25.40 22.88 12.85
N ARG A 737 24.62 23.19 13.89
CA ARG A 737 23.45 22.43 14.33
C ARG A 737 22.32 23.38 14.65
N TYR A 738 21.10 22.88 14.47
CA TYR A 738 19.89 23.67 14.61
C TYR A 738 18.85 22.89 15.40
N GLY A 739 18.08 23.58 16.23
CA GLY A 739 16.88 23.02 16.83
C GLY A 739 15.84 22.77 15.75
N GLN A 740 15.47 21.51 15.56
CA GLN A 740 14.56 21.01 14.52
C GLN A 740 13.29 21.86 14.38
N CYS A 741 12.47 21.93 15.44
CA CYS A 741 11.21 22.69 15.39
C CYS A 741 11.43 24.21 15.24
N THR A 742 12.46 24.79 15.86
CA THR A 742 12.73 26.24 15.72
C THR A 742 13.22 26.62 14.33
N ARG A 743 13.98 25.75 13.66
CA ARG A 743 14.40 25.94 12.27
C ARG A 743 13.21 25.82 11.32
N TYR A 744 12.36 24.82 11.53
CA TYR A 744 11.09 24.66 10.82
C TYR A 744 10.23 25.93 10.93
N LEU A 745 9.99 26.40 12.17
CA LEU A 745 9.19 27.60 12.42
C LEU A 745 9.80 28.88 11.84
N ALA A 746 11.13 29.04 11.92
CA ALA A 746 11.81 30.21 11.36
C ALA A 746 11.71 30.28 9.83
N GLY A 747 11.62 29.13 9.15
CA GLY A 747 11.46 29.01 7.70
C GLY A 747 10.03 29.17 7.19
N LEU A 748 9.03 29.30 8.07
CA LEU A 748 7.63 29.37 7.68
C LEU A 748 7.32 30.65 6.89
N LYS A 749 6.53 30.48 5.82
CA LYS A 749 5.99 31.55 4.98
C LYS A 749 4.49 31.72 5.27
N ALA A 750 4.00 32.94 5.10
CA ALA A 750 2.56 33.21 5.16
C ALA A 750 1.80 32.31 4.18
N GLY A 751 0.69 31.73 4.63
CA GLY A 751 -0.12 30.76 3.90
C GLY A 751 0.29 29.30 4.07
N GLN A 752 1.44 28.99 4.69
CA GLN A 752 1.81 27.61 4.98
C GLN A 752 1.01 27.05 6.16
N LYS A 753 0.60 25.78 6.03
CA LYS A 753 -0.16 25.08 7.06
C LYS A 753 0.76 24.36 8.04
N VAL A 754 0.37 24.32 9.31
CA VAL A 754 1.12 23.72 10.40
C VAL A 754 0.19 22.84 11.23
N THR A 755 0.62 21.61 11.50
CA THR A 755 -0.09 20.72 12.42
C THR A 755 0.26 21.09 13.85
N VAL A 756 -0.76 21.32 14.68
CA VAL A 756 -0.61 21.71 16.08
C VAL A 756 -1.55 20.92 17.00
N SER A 757 -1.19 20.82 18.28
CA SER A 757 -2.03 20.32 19.37
C SER A 757 -2.06 21.31 20.53
N ILE A 758 -3.01 21.18 21.45
CA ILE A 758 -3.08 21.99 22.67
C ILE A 758 -2.64 21.15 23.86
N LYS A 759 -1.75 21.72 24.67
CA LYS A 759 -1.31 21.14 25.93
C LYS A 759 -1.75 22.01 27.10
N PRO A 760 -2.49 21.45 28.07
CA PRO A 760 -2.84 22.15 29.30
C PRO A 760 -1.60 22.61 30.06
N SER A 761 -1.70 23.78 30.71
CA SER A 761 -0.65 24.34 31.58
C SER A 761 -1.18 24.63 32.99
N VAL A 762 -0.23 24.77 33.92
CA VAL A 762 -0.44 25.30 35.27
C VAL A 762 -0.48 26.82 35.31
N MET A 763 -0.08 27.51 34.23
CA MET A 763 -0.01 28.97 34.13
C MET A 763 -1.38 29.63 33.91
N LYS A 764 -2.34 29.38 34.79
CA LYS A 764 -3.71 29.89 34.68
C LYS A 764 -3.85 31.25 35.33
N LEU A 765 -4.81 32.06 34.87
CA LEU A 765 -5.22 33.28 35.57
C LEU A 765 -5.85 32.94 36.94
N PRO A 766 -5.74 33.85 37.93
CA PRO A 766 -6.50 33.72 39.17
C PRO A 766 -8.01 33.70 38.90
N PRO A 767 -8.80 33.03 39.76
CA PRO A 767 -10.26 32.96 39.59
C PRO A 767 -10.96 34.30 39.81
N ASP A 768 -10.35 35.22 40.57
CA ASP A 768 -10.86 36.57 40.79
C ASP A 768 -10.05 37.60 39.97
N ASP A 769 -10.75 38.33 39.11
CA ASP A 769 -10.17 39.41 38.32
C ASP A 769 -9.61 40.54 39.19
N MET A 770 -10.01 40.70 40.45
CA MET A 770 -9.43 41.71 41.35
C MET A 770 -8.12 41.26 42.01
N GLN A 771 -7.78 39.97 41.93
CA GLN A 771 -6.57 39.43 42.55
C GLN A 771 -5.32 39.98 41.86
N PRO A 772 -4.33 40.50 42.62
CA PRO A 772 -3.13 41.06 42.03
C PRO A 772 -2.25 39.98 41.39
N ILE A 773 -1.66 40.30 40.23
CA ILE A 773 -0.83 39.38 39.45
C ILE A 773 0.60 39.96 39.35
N ILE A 774 1.59 39.14 39.71
CA ILE A 774 3.02 39.46 39.60
C ILE A 774 3.64 38.50 38.59
N MET A 775 4.15 39.05 37.48
CA MET A 775 4.70 38.29 36.37
C MET A 775 6.19 38.57 36.23
N ALA A 776 7.01 37.53 36.09
CA ALA A 776 8.43 37.62 35.84
C ALA A 776 8.80 36.85 34.57
N GLY A 777 9.06 37.57 33.47
CA GLY A 777 9.33 36.99 32.16
C GLY A 777 10.73 37.31 31.64
N LEU A 778 11.51 36.28 31.31
CA LEU A 778 12.86 36.43 30.77
C LEU A 778 12.92 36.04 29.29
N GLY A 779 13.26 36.99 28.41
CA GLY A 779 13.31 36.76 26.97
C GLY A 779 12.00 36.19 26.44
N THR A 780 12.03 34.98 25.87
CA THR A 780 10.83 34.29 25.35
C THR A 780 9.82 33.90 26.44
N GLY A 781 10.20 33.94 27.72
CA GLY A 781 9.26 33.86 28.84
C GLY A 781 8.25 35.01 28.91
N ALA A 782 8.38 36.03 28.04
CA ALA A 782 7.36 37.05 27.82
C ALA A 782 6.08 36.52 27.14
N ALA A 783 6.13 35.34 26.51
CA ALA A 783 5.01 34.78 25.76
C ALA A 783 3.69 34.71 26.57
N PRO A 784 3.60 33.92 27.66
CA PRO A 784 2.34 33.81 28.40
C PRO A 784 1.92 35.15 29.01
N PHE A 785 2.87 36.00 29.41
CA PHE A 785 2.55 37.28 30.02
C PHE A 785 1.97 38.29 29.03
N ARG A 786 2.36 38.24 27.75
CA ARG A 786 1.66 39.00 26.71
C ARG A 786 0.18 38.60 26.63
N ALA A 787 -0.14 37.31 26.73
CA ALA A 787 -1.53 36.85 26.78
C ALA A 787 -2.26 37.36 28.03
N PHE A 788 -1.63 37.31 29.21
CA PHE A 788 -2.21 37.83 30.45
C PHE A 788 -2.51 39.34 30.35
N ILE A 789 -1.56 40.12 29.81
CA ILE A 789 -1.72 41.56 29.61
C ILE A 789 -2.85 41.85 28.62
N GLN A 790 -2.94 41.13 27.49
CA GLN A 790 -4.03 41.29 26.52
C GLN A 790 -5.40 41.03 27.14
N HIS A 791 -5.51 39.99 27.97
CA HIS A 791 -6.77 39.69 28.66
C HIS A 791 -7.15 40.79 29.64
N ARG A 792 -6.20 41.26 30.45
CA ARG A 792 -6.41 42.39 31.37
C ARG A 792 -6.80 43.67 30.63
N ALA A 793 -6.12 43.99 29.53
CA ALA A 793 -6.45 45.11 28.68
C ALA A 793 -7.88 45.02 28.13
N LEU A 794 -8.31 43.82 27.71
CA LEU A 794 -9.66 43.58 27.24
C LEU A 794 -10.71 43.85 28.33
N LEU A 795 -10.49 43.35 29.56
CA LEU A 795 -11.39 43.62 30.70
C LEU A 795 -11.52 45.12 30.98
N VAL A 796 -10.38 45.82 31.03
CA VAL A 796 -10.35 47.28 31.24
C VAL A 796 -11.09 48.01 30.10
N SER A 797 -10.87 47.61 28.84
CA SER A 797 -11.56 48.20 27.68
C SER A 797 -13.08 48.00 27.70
N GLN A 798 -13.56 46.93 28.35
CA GLN A 798 -14.97 46.63 28.55
C GLN A 798 -15.57 47.35 29.78
N GLY A 799 -14.77 48.16 30.48
CA GLY A 799 -15.19 48.85 31.71
C GLY A 799 -15.33 47.92 32.92
N LYS A 800 -14.77 46.70 32.87
CA LYS A 800 -14.74 45.78 34.01
C LYS A 800 -13.56 46.11 34.92
N PRO A 801 -13.74 46.08 36.25
CA PRO A 801 -12.64 46.31 37.17
C PRO A 801 -11.62 45.15 37.09
N ALA A 802 -10.35 45.48 37.18
CA ALA A 802 -9.25 44.52 37.17
C ALA A 802 -8.22 44.91 38.25
N GLY A 803 -7.68 43.90 38.93
CA GLY A 803 -6.65 44.07 39.95
C GLY A 803 -5.30 44.51 39.38
N PRO A 804 -4.34 44.90 40.25
CA PRO A 804 -3.01 45.32 39.82
C PRO A 804 -2.25 44.24 39.03
N LEU A 805 -1.53 44.67 38.00
CA LEU A 805 -0.73 43.82 37.12
C LEU A 805 0.73 44.30 37.10
N ILE A 806 1.60 43.53 37.73
CA ILE A 806 3.02 43.84 37.88
C ILE A 806 3.82 42.99 36.90
N TYR A 807 4.69 43.61 36.11
CA TYR A 807 5.50 42.89 35.13
C TYR A 807 7.00 43.18 35.23
N TYR A 808 7.78 42.16 35.54
CA TYR A 808 9.23 42.17 35.47
C TYR A 808 9.69 41.53 34.16
N PHE A 809 10.25 42.34 33.26
CA PHE A 809 10.79 41.87 31.99
C PHE A 809 12.32 41.92 31.99
N GLY A 810 12.95 40.82 31.58
CA GLY A 810 14.41 40.73 31.48
C GLY A 810 14.91 40.38 30.09
N SER A 811 15.86 41.14 29.55
CA SER A 811 16.60 40.78 28.33
C SER A 811 18.06 41.27 28.33
N ARG A 812 18.78 41.05 27.23
CA ARG A 812 20.18 41.46 27.09
C ARG A 812 20.31 42.97 26.90
N HIS A 813 19.65 43.51 25.88
CA HIS A 813 19.76 44.91 25.48
C HIS A 813 18.38 45.50 25.19
N ARG A 814 18.12 46.73 25.63
CA ARG A 814 16.86 47.41 25.32
C ARG A 814 16.67 47.66 23.82
N SER A 815 17.73 48.06 23.14
CA SER A 815 17.67 48.42 21.70
C SER A 815 17.59 47.21 20.75
N GLN A 816 17.84 45.99 21.24
CA GLN A 816 17.95 44.80 20.38
C GLN A 816 16.98 43.68 20.76
N GLU A 817 16.64 43.54 22.04
CA GLU A 817 15.87 42.40 22.55
C GLU A 817 14.79 42.85 23.56
N TYR A 818 14.27 44.07 23.42
CA TYR A 818 13.06 44.49 24.13
C TYR A 818 11.82 44.00 23.37
N LEU A 819 11.53 42.72 23.55
CA LEU A 819 10.47 42.00 22.84
C LEU A 819 9.11 42.65 23.13
N TYR A 820 8.37 43.01 22.07
CA TYR A 820 7.11 43.76 22.15
C TYR A 820 7.23 45.09 22.90
N GLY A 821 8.40 45.73 22.91
CA GLY A 821 8.64 46.97 23.68
C GLY A 821 7.61 48.07 23.42
N GLU A 822 7.24 48.33 22.16
CA GLU A 822 6.22 49.32 21.81
C GLU A 822 4.85 48.99 22.39
N GLU A 823 4.44 47.71 22.34
CA GLU A 823 3.18 47.22 22.91
C GLU A 823 3.18 47.30 24.44
N LEU A 824 4.30 46.92 25.09
CA LEU A 824 4.45 46.98 26.54
C LEU A 824 4.42 48.42 27.07
N GLU A 825 5.12 49.35 26.40
CA GLU A 825 5.15 50.77 26.80
C GLU A 825 3.75 51.40 26.64
N ALA A 826 2.97 51.00 25.64
CA ALA A 826 1.58 51.41 25.50
C ALA A 826 0.71 50.92 26.68
N TYR A 827 0.81 49.64 27.07
CA TYR A 827 0.06 49.12 28.22
C TYR A 827 0.48 49.72 29.56
N ILE A 828 1.74 50.15 29.70
CA ILE A 828 2.20 50.91 30.86
C ILE A 828 1.55 52.30 30.87
N ALA A 829 1.55 52.99 29.73
CA ALA A 829 0.95 54.33 29.60
C ALA A 829 -0.57 54.31 29.85
N ASP A 830 -1.26 53.26 29.40
CA ASP A 830 -2.70 53.05 29.60
C ASP A 830 -3.05 52.56 31.02
N GLY A 831 -2.05 52.28 31.86
CA GLY A 831 -2.25 51.80 33.24
C GLY A 831 -2.73 50.36 33.34
N VAL A 832 -2.76 49.60 32.25
CA VAL A 832 -3.04 48.15 32.26
C VAL A 832 -1.93 47.41 33.01
N ILE A 833 -0.67 47.76 32.75
CA ILE A 833 0.47 47.33 33.56
C ILE A 833 0.67 48.39 34.64
N THR A 834 0.29 48.07 35.87
CA THR A 834 0.33 49.03 36.99
C THR A 834 1.76 49.32 37.46
N HIS A 835 2.69 48.38 37.25
CA HIS A 835 4.13 48.59 37.52
C HIS A 835 4.97 47.70 36.61
N ALA A 836 6.08 48.23 36.09
CA ALA A 836 6.99 47.52 35.21
C ALA A 836 8.44 47.58 35.69
N GLY A 837 9.01 46.40 35.99
CA GLY A 837 10.42 46.23 36.33
C GLY A 837 11.25 45.77 35.14
N LEU A 838 11.72 46.72 34.32
CA LEU A 838 12.51 46.42 33.12
C LEU A 838 14.00 46.25 33.44
N ALA A 839 14.58 45.10 33.09
CA ALA A 839 15.98 44.76 33.35
C ALA A 839 16.75 44.41 32.07
N PHE A 840 17.77 45.21 31.75
CA PHE A 840 18.63 45.01 30.58
C PHE A 840 20.07 44.71 31.00
N SER A 841 20.45 43.44 30.90
CA SER A 841 21.67 42.90 31.52
C SER A 841 22.98 43.32 30.86
N ARG A 842 22.96 43.92 29.67
CA ARG A 842 24.16 44.26 28.90
C ARG A 842 24.24 45.73 28.47
N ASP A 843 23.28 46.57 28.86
CA ASP A 843 23.27 48.01 28.51
C ASP A 843 24.23 48.86 29.36
N THR A 844 24.64 48.35 30.53
CA THR A 844 25.62 49.02 31.39
C THR A 844 26.75 48.07 31.80
N LYS A 845 27.81 48.60 32.41
CA LYS A 845 28.90 47.79 32.98
C LYS A 845 28.43 46.88 34.12
N LYS A 846 27.38 47.26 34.85
CA LYS A 846 26.79 46.45 35.93
C LYS A 846 25.67 45.59 35.34
N LYS A 847 25.64 44.31 35.69
CA LYS A 847 24.56 43.39 35.28
C LYS A 847 23.28 43.74 36.05
N VAL A 848 22.24 44.13 35.33
CA VAL A 848 20.90 44.36 35.89
C VAL A 848 19.99 43.20 35.47
N TYR A 849 19.45 42.48 36.44
CA TYR A 849 18.54 41.35 36.24
C TYR A 849 17.21 41.59 36.97
N ILE A 850 16.20 40.77 36.67
CA ILE A 850 14.85 40.93 37.23
C ILE A 850 14.84 40.85 38.76
N GLN A 851 15.66 39.99 39.38
CA GLN A 851 15.79 39.89 40.84
C GLN A 851 16.33 41.17 41.48
N HIS A 852 17.09 41.99 40.75
CA HIS A 852 17.54 43.28 41.26
C HIS A 852 16.37 44.27 41.29
N LYS A 853 15.53 44.26 40.25
CA LYS A 853 14.28 45.04 40.21
C LYS A 853 13.29 44.60 41.28
N MET A 854 13.09 43.30 41.43
CA MET A 854 12.24 42.77 42.49
C MET A 854 12.71 43.18 43.90
N ARG A 855 14.04 43.23 44.13
CA ARG A 855 14.57 43.73 45.42
C ARG A 855 14.34 45.22 45.63
N GLU A 856 14.43 46.03 44.58
CA GLU A 856 14.06 47.46 44.62
C GLU A 856 12.58 47.63 45.03
N ASP A 857 11.73 46.68 44.62
CA ASP A 857 10.28 46.67 44.83
C ASP A 857 9.81 45.78 46.00
N SER A 858 10.72 45.41 46.93
CA SER A 858 10.46 44.42 47.99
C SER A 858 9.23 44.73 48.86
N GLU A 859 8.98 46.01 49.15
CA GLU A 859 7.82 46.43 49.95
C GLU A 859 6.49 46.12 49.25
N MET A 860 6.42 46.40 47.95
CA MET A 860 5.25 46.11 47.13
C MET A 860 5.01 44.60 47.05
N LEU A 861 6.06 43.84 46.74
CA LEU A 861 5.97 42.38 46.59
C LEU A 861 5.56 41.69 47.89
N GLY A 862 6.18 42.04 49.02
CA GLY A 862 5.87 41.47 50.33
C GLY A 862 4.40 41.71 50.74
N LYS A 863 3.91 42.95 50.57
CA LYS A 863 2.52 43.30 50.86
C LYS A 863 1.52 42.63 49.91
N MET A 864 1.82 42.54 48.61
CA MET A 864 0.92 41.90 47.65
C MET A 864 0.78 40.40 47.89
N LEU A 865 1.87 39.72 48.24
CA LEU A 865 1.86 38.27 48.48
C LEU A 865 1.24 37.89 49.83
N ALA A 866 1.61 38.60 50.90
CA ALA A 866 1.14 38.32 52.26
C ALA A 866 -0.15 39.06 52.65
N GLY A 867 -0.59 40.02 51.84
CA GLY A 867 -1.77 40.86 52.09
C GLY A 867 -3.11 40.15 51.88
N PRO A 868 -4.23 40.81 52.23
CA PRO A 868 -5.58 40.24 52.15
C PRO A 868 -6.03 39.96 50.71
N ASP A 869 -5.48 40.68 49.74
CA ASP A 869 -5.81 40.54 48.32
C ASP A 869 -5.17 39.30 47.68
N LYS A 870 -4.37 38.54 48.45
CA LYS A 870 -3.80 37.24 48.08
C LYS A 870 -3.13 37.22 46.71
N GLY A 871 -2.17 38.11 46.44
CA GLY A 871 -1.50 38.16 45.13
C GLY A 871 -0.90 36.83 44.65
N VAL A 872 -0.78 36.69 43.32
CA VAL A 872 -0.24 35.50 42.64
C VAL A 872 1.05 35.85 41.92
N PHE A 873 2.06 34.98 42.04
CA PHE A 873 3.35 35.11 41.38
C PHE A 873 3.53 34.08 40.27
N TYR A 874 4.00 34.53 39.11
CA TYR A 874 4.33 33.72 37.96
C TYR A 874 5.77 33.99 37.49
N LEU A 875 6.54 32.95 37.21
CA LEU A 875 7.83 33.05 36.53
C LEU A 875 7.83 32.17 35.28
N CYS A 876 8.21 32.76 34.16
CA CYS A 876 8.42 32.03 32.90
C CYS A 876 9.78 32.36 32.29
N GLY A 877 10.52 31.32 31.87
CA GLY A 877 11.83 31.46 31.23
C GLY A 877 12.83 30.37 31.61
N PRO A 878 14.15 30.62 31.49
CA PRO A 878 15.17 29.63 31.82
C PRO A 878 15.25 29.36 33.32
N THR A 879 15.83 28.22 33.71
CA THR A 879 15.94 27.77 35.12
C THR A 879 16.98 28.51 35.98
N TRP A 880 18.02 29.09 35.38
CA TRP A 880 19.13 29.70 36.12
C TRP A 880 18.78 30.86 37.09
N PRO A 881 17.75 31.71 36.87
CA PRO A 881 17.40 32.80 37.79
C PRO A 881 16.45 32.37 38.90
N VAL A 882 15.92 31.15 38.89
CA VAL A 882 14.95 30.66 39.88
C VAL A 882 15.46 30.82 41.32
N PRO A 883 16.71 30.45 41.67
CA PRO A 883 17.20 30.60 43.04
C PRO A 883 17.27 32.08 43.49
N ASP A 884 17.65 32.97 42.58
CA ASP A 884 17.79 34.40 42.86
C ASP A 884 16.44 35.10 43.01
N VAL A 885 15.45 34.70 42.20
CA VAL A 885 14.07 35.16 42.29
C VAL A 885 13.43 34.67 43.59
N TYR A 886 13.63 33.40 43.94
CA TYR A 886 13.19 32.84 45.22
C TYR A 886 13.75 33.65 46.39
N ALA A 887 15.07 33.91 46.41
CA ALA A 887 15.69 34.72 47.45
C ALA A 887 15.09 36.13 47.54
N ALA A 888 14.85 36.80 46.40
CA ALA A 888 14.24 38.13 46.41
C ALA A 888 12.80 38.13 46.99
N LEU A 889 12.02 37.08 46.73
CA LEU A 889 10.68 36.93 47.31
C LEU A 889 10.73 36.65 48.81
N ILE A 890 11.66 35.81 49.26
CA ILE A 890 11.90 35.56 50.69
C ILE A 890 12.28 36.85 51.40
N ASP A 891 13.25 37.60 50.87
CA ASP A 891 13.68 38.88 51.43
C ASP A 891 12.49 39.86 51.56
N SER A 892 11.61 39.89 50.55
CA SER A 892 10.40 40.72 50.54
C SER A 892 9.39 40.31 51.62
N LEU A 893 9.15 39.00 51.78
CA LEU A 893 8.23 38.46 52.80
C LEU A 893 8.77 38.65 54.22
N VAL A 894 10.09 38.56 54.42
CA VAL A 894 10.70 38.80 55.72
C VAL A 894 10.59 40.27 56.11
N GLN A 895 10.98 41.17 55.21
CA GLN A 895 11.03 42.60 55.52
C GLN A 895 9.62 43.24 55.61
N PHE A 896 8.68 42.79 54.77
CA PHE A 896 7.40 43.49 54.58
C PHE A 896 6.17 42.59 54.66
N GLY A 897 6.34 41.27 54.77
CA GLY A 897 5.27 40.29 54.98
C GLY A 897 5.08 39.85 56.43
N GLY A 898 5.93 40.34 57.35
CA GLY A 898 5.84 40.04 58.79
C GLY A 898 6.21 38.61 59.18
N LYS A 899 7.04 37.94 58.37
CA LYS A 899 7.46 36.53 58.56
C LYS A 899 8.93 36.46 58.96
N THR A 900 9.33 35.44 59.73
CA THR A 900 10.75 35.08 59.84
C THR A 900 11.26 34.45 58.55
N GLN A 901 12.58 34.21 58.46
CA GLN A 901 13.16 33.59 57.27
C GLN A 901 12.65 32.17 57.03
N GLU A 902 12.52 31.37 58.09
CA GLU A 902 11.95 30.01 58.03
C GLU A 902 10.46 30.04 57.68
N GLU A 903 9.70 30.95 58.29
CA GLU A 903 8.27 31.13 58.00
C GLU A 903 8.02 31.61 56.58
N ALA A 904 8.88 32.49 56.04
CA ALA A 904 8.79 32.96 54.66
C ALA A 904 9.04 31.83 53.65
N ALA A 905 10.02 30.96 53.94
CA ALA A 905 10.32 29.80 53.10
C ALA A 905 9.17 28.81 53.08
N GLN A 906 8.63 28.46 54.26
CA GLN A 906 7.45 27.60 54.34
C GLN A 906 6.23 28.22 53.66
N TYR A 907 5.99 29.52 53.88
CA TYR A 907 4.86 30.22 53.26
C TYR A 907 4.93 30.21 51.74
N LEU A 908 6.12 30.33 51.14
CA LEU A 908 6.26 30.28 49.68
C LEU A 908 6.01 28.87 49.11
N GLU A 909 6.34 27.81 49.87
CA GLU A 909 5.91 26.45 49.53
C GLU A 909 4.39 26.28 49.67
N ASP A 910 3.78 26.84 50.72
CA ASP A 910 2.31 26.83 50.87
C ASP A 910 1.63 27.57 49.69
N LEU A 911 2.19 28.70 49.24
CA LEU A 911 1.72 29.42 48.05
C LEU A 911 1.83 28.57 46.78
N LYS A 912 2.82 27.67 46.69
CA LYS A 912 2.95 26.75 45.55
C LYS A 912 1.84 25.71 45.56
N GLU A 913 1.48 25.19 46.73
CA GLU A 913 0.32 24.28 46.91
C GLU A 913 -1.01 24.99 46.63
N GLU A 914 -1.12 26.28 46.96
CA GLU A 914 -2.28 27.13 46.65
C GLU A 914 -2.35 27.57 45.17
N GLU A 915 -1.43 27.12 44.30
CA GLU A 915 -1.28 27.58 42.91
C GLU A 915 -1.08 29.11 42.79
N ARG A 916 -0.53 29.74 43.85
CA ARG A 916 -0.22 31.17 43.93
C ARG A 916 1.25 31.52 43.71
N TYR A 917 2.12 30.51 43.64
CA TYR A 917 3.52 30.61 43.22
C TYR A 917 3.77 29.61 42.08
N VAL A 918 3.67 30.08 40.84
CA VAL A 918 3.64 29.24 39.63
C VAL A 918 4.88 29.46 38.79
N LEU A 919 5.60 28.38 38.49
CA LEU A 919 6.83 28.40 37.71
C LEU A 919 6.66 27.56 36.43
N GLU A 920 6.84 28.18 35.27
CA GLU A 920 6.92 27.48 33.98
C GLU A 920 8.31 27.75 33.37
N VAL A 921 9.27 26.91 33.74
CA VAL A 921 10.68 27.08 33.38
C VAL A 921 11.19 25.93 32.52
N TYR A 922 12.12 26.23 31.62
CA TYR A 922 12.63 25.29 30.60
C TYR A 922 14.16 25.32 30.43
#